data_AF-A0A0G1JV57-F1
#
_entry.id   AF-A0A0G1JV57-F1
#
_cell.length_a   1.000
_cell.length_b   1.000
_cell.length_c   1.000
_cell.angle_alpha   90.00
_cell.angle_beta   90.00
_cell.angle_gamma   90.00
#
_symmetry.space_group_name_H-M   'P 1'
#
loop_
_entity.id
_entity.type
_entity.pdbx_description
1 polymer ?
#
loop_
_entity_poly.entity_id
_entity_poly.type
_entity_poly.pdbx_seq_one_letter_code
_entity_poly.pdbx_strand_id
1 'polypeptide(L)'
;MKIKFDRSLFNKPFLKVIIFVGIAWSILFLGFVYYFFNVISKDVERHALWEKKIGWMIPAVNSVLKISNFFYFPTLFSPSDLPEYRIFIEDDELEELNENIQAVVQAGAITDENKDFVGITLEYEGESYEAKLRVRGDSYMHWRYPKKSWRIELKDGETIGGINEFNLIIPEDRQYVGEQYSNYVAQKLGLLVPHSEFIQLEINGKNQGVYFLVEQWSKEFLERNEKGGESNLYGASDDVKAINPDLNLFNDVRLWDKYTSNDLEPENSYADIAVLIETLKENDPVAFKEKIERILDVAAALKWQAHSVLMASRHQEKNHNIRLYFDRTIGKFILIPWDVGQGRPDTPIDSNYNPLVNKLLSVPEYVQRRNEILWDYVKDDEQSKDDQAYFSKTVDQMKAEFYRDYKKRPFNLSFDFWNHVQKRWIKERYMLIRNALKESEASTFMELGNLSMLHIVTNGFAGVSVEKIILEMEQGFKPENGEIPGQFFWDKNQNLIWDPEDETMGAASWNEQKQQFEFAMDSLIFNAERIIPEGTLETFALKNSHHHLFWVYPKLSTFPLKNVRVEMVNSITGESVIVQEDPMRWTENATFEYWDRMDESVDLFLKRHPSLVAVDGQVITFNSNEVTLSETLIVPVGIELDIQPGTVLKLGPGVSMISYGVIKALGTIEAPIAIQSAIAGQPWGVIGLAGKDSSGSRFDNVRLDNGKDAYINGVYYSGMFAAHSTAVDLNYCSFTQANADDAVNLKNSTGKIENSYFYNNHFDALDVDFPLDILIAENRFEDNGNDAIDVSGGEKILILNNRIRGSGDKGISVGEAANPFIINNLITDGNIGIAVKDSAEAKIAHVTILRNGVGVALYRKKKLFQGGMATIYNSILWENEVEVERDPDSTVNLHFSSVEGGFEDESVEEREPQFKSDGSSLLSGGNSDILATWLGVESMNVSFLGYSPEFNHEP
;
A
#
# COMPACT_ATOMS: atom_id res chain seq x y z
N MET A 1 86.04 -0.29 -24.38
CA MET A 1 85.77 0.86 -25.28
C MET A 1 85.58 2.09 -24.40
N LYS A 2 86.57 3.00 -24.31
CA LYS A 2 86.45 4.23 -23.50
C LYS A 2 85.58 5.23 -24.27
N ILE A 3 84.31 5.37 -23.89
CA ILE A 3 83.46 6.47 -24.37
C ILE A 3 83.95 7.73 -23.67
N LYS A 4 84.67 8.59 -24.40
CA LYS A 4 84.93 9.97 -23.97
C LYS A 4 83.60 10.71 -24.00
N PHE A 5 83.01 10.98 -22.84
CA PHE A 5 81.98 12.00 -22.73
C PHE A 5 82.59 13.35 -23.03
N ASP A 6 82.22 13.93 -24.17
CA ASP A 6 82.62 15.28 -24.52
C ASP A 6 81.87 16.28 -23.61
N ARG A 7 82.61 16.88 -22.68
CA ARG A 7 82.10 17.92 -21.77
C ARG A 7 81.68 19.20 -22.51
N SER A 8 81.98 19.34 -23.81
CA SER A 8 81.57 20.49 -24.63
C SER A 8 80.05 20.57 -24.88
N LEU A 9 79.33 19.44 -24.76
CA LEU A 9 77.86 19.40 -24.90
C LEU A 9 77.15 20.14 -23.76
N PHE A 10 77.68 20.09 -22.54
CA PHE A 10 77.07 20.75 -21.36
C PHE A 10 77.34 22.27 -21.28
N ASN A 11 78.25 22.81 -22.11
CA ASN A 11 78.56 24.25 -22.14
C ASN A 11 77.80 25.03 -23.21
N LYS A 12 76.92 24.39 -23.99
CA LYS A 12 76.05 25.10 -24.93
C LYS A 12 74.81 25.63 -24.19
N PRO A 13 74.55 26.95 -24.21
CA PRO A 13 73.41 27.54 -23.49
C PRO A 13 72.08 26.89 -23.89
N PHE A 14 71.95 26.43 -25.13
CA PHE A 14 70.79 25.71 -25.64
C PHE A 14 70.51 24.37 -24.94
N LEU A 15 71.54 23.58 -24.59
CA LEU A 15 71.35 22.30 -23.90
C LEU A 15 70.96 22.51 -22.42
N LYS A 16 71.46 23.58 -21.79
CA LYS A 16 71.04 23.99 -20.44
C LYS A 16 69.57 24.43 -20.43
N VAL A 17 69.11 25.14 -21.47
CA VAL A 17 67.70 25.51 -21.64
C VAL A 17 66.82 24.28 -21.85
N ILE A 18 67.21 23.32 -22.70
CA ILE A 18 66.42 22.09 -22.90
C ILE A 18 66.34 21.24 -21.63
N ILE A 19 67.44 21.10 -20.88
CA ILE A 19 67.43 20.38 -19.60
C ILE A 19 66.57 21.12 -18.57
N PHE A 20 66.67 22.45 -18.50
CA PHE A 20 65.85 23.26 -17.60
C PHE A 20 64.36 23.18 -17.95
N VAL A 21 64.01 23.27 -19.23
CA VAL A 21 62.64 23.10 -19.74
C VAL A 21 62.14 21.68 -19.50
N GLY A 22 62.96 20.65 -19.71
CA GLY A 22 62.61 19.27 -19.43
C GLY A 22 62.38 18.99 -17.95
N ILE A 23 63.21 19.56 -17.05
CA ILE A 23 63.01 19.50 -15.60
C ILE A 23 61.74 20.25 -15.20
N ALA A 24 61.51 21.46 -15.74
CA ALA A 24 60.30 22.23 -15.47
C ALA A 24 59.04 21.49 -15.94
N TRP A 25 59.05 20.88 -17.13
CA TRP A 25 57.95 20.05 -17.63
C TRP A 25 57.74 18.78 -16.81
N SER A 26 58.80 18.15 -16.33
CA SER A 26 58.69 16.97 -15.46
C SER A 26 58.10 17.33 -14.10
N ILE A 27 58.47 18.49 -13.54
CA ILE A 27 57.90 19.02 -12.29
C ILE A 27 56.43 19.43 -12.50
N LEU A 28 56.10 20.07 -13.63
CA LEU A 28 54.72 20.41 -13.98
C LEU A 28 53.87 19.15 -14.21
N PHE A 29 54.42 18.13 -14.85
CA PHE A 29 53.75 16.84 -15.06
C PHE A 29 53.56 16.09 -13.73
N LEU A 30 54.55 16.07 -12.85
CA LEU A 30 54.41 15.50 -11.51
C LEU A 30 53.44 16.30 -10.63
N GLY A 31 53.41 17.62 -10.75
CA GLY A 31 52.42 18.50 -10.13
C GLY A 31 51.01 18.26 -10.69
N PHE A 32 50.88 18.00 -11.98
CA PHE A 32 49.63 17.59 -12.64
C PHE A 32 49.17 16.21 -12.17
N VAL A 33 50.07 15.22 -12.09
CA VAL A 33 49.77 13.88 -11.56
C VAL A 33 49.35 13.97 -10.08
N TYR A 34 50.03 14.80 -9.27
CA TYR A 34 49.65 15.06 -7.89
C TYR A 34 48.28 15.74 -7.78
N TYR A 35 48.02 16.76 -8.59
CA TYR A 35 46.71 17.42 -8.68
C TYR A 35 45.61 16.43 -9.13
N PHE A 36 45.90 15.62 -10.14
CA PHE A 36 45.01 14.57 -10.66
C PHE A 36 44.66 13.54 -9.57
N PHE A 37 45.63 13.12 -8.75
CA PHE A 37 45.39 12.22 -7.61
C PHE A 37 44.62 12.89 -6.47
N ASN A 38 44.92 14.14 -6.10
CA ASN A 38 44.16 14.90 -5.10
C ASN A 38 42.69 15.12 -5.49
N VAL A 39 42.42 15.30 -6.78
CA VAL A 39 41.07 15.55 -7.29
C VAL A 39 40.25 14.26 -7.45
N ILE A 40 40.90 13.11 -7.66
CA ILE A 40 40.23 11.85 -8.07
C ILE A 40 40.21 10.77 -6.97
N SER A 41 41.16 10.74 -6.02
CA SER A 41 41.15 9.69 -5.00
C SER A 41 40.12 9.96 -3.89
N LYS A 42 39.02 9.19 -3.88
CA LYS A 42 37.95 9.21 -2.86
C LYS A 42 38.33 8.58 -1.50
N ASP A 43 39.61 8.26 -1.28
CA ASP A 43 40.01 7.27 -0.28
C ASP A 43 41.14 7.83 0.61
N VAL A 44 40.74 8.27 1.82
CA VAL A 44 41.58 9.03 2.78
C VAL A 44 42.81 8.22 3.23
N GLU A 45 42.68 6.90 3.38
CA GLU A 45 43.79 6.02 3.76
C GLU A 45 44.86 5.90 2.65
N ARG A 46 44.43 5.85 1.39
CA ARG A 46 45.35 5.86 0.24
C ARG A 46 46.08 7.20 0.11
N HIS A 47 45.44 8.29 0.51
CA HIS A 47 46.04 9.62 0.54
C HIS A 47 47.16 9.70 1.59
N ALA A 48 46.90 9.24 2.82
CA ALA A 48 47.90 9.16 3.89
C ALA A 48 49.10 8.26 3.52
N LEU A 49 48.85 7.10 2.89
CA LEU A 49 49.90 6.21 2.37
C LEU A 49 50.72 6.84 1.23
N TRP A 50 50.10 7.64 0.37
CA TRP A 50 50.77 8.36 -0.72
C TRP A 50 51.64 9.50 -0.19
N GLU A 51 51.12 10.32 0.73
CA GLU A 51 51.91 11.38 1.39
C GLU A 51 53.08 10.80 2.19
N LYS A 52 52.94 9.63 2.80
CA LYS A 52 54.08 8.96 3.46
C LYS A 52 55.20 8.58 2.47
N LYS A 53 54.86 8.30 1.19
CA LYS A 53 55.81 7.88 0.14
C LYS A 53 56.41 9.04 -0.66
N ILE A 54 55.62 10.09 -0.94
CA ILE A 54 56.02 11.21 -1.80
C ILE A 54 55.87 12.60 -1.15
N GLY A 55 55.44 12.66 0.12
CA GLY A 55 55.20 13.90 0.85
C GLY A 55 56.44 14.80 0.98
N TRP A 56 57.63 14.21 0.90
CA TRP A 56 58.89 14.93 0.83
C TRP A 56 59.01 15.82 -0.43
N MET A 57 58.29 15.50 -1.52
CA MET A 57 58.25 16.31 -2.75
C MET A 57 57.21 17.44 -2.72
N ILE A 58 56.22 17.37 -1.82
CA ILE A 58 55.11 18.34 -1.72
C ILE A 58 55.62 19.78 -1.56
N PRO A 59 56.63 20.08 -0.71
CA PRO A 59 57.17 21.43 -0.62
C PRO A 59 57.76 21.94 -1.95
N ALA A 60 58.40 21.07 -2.73
CA ALA A 60 59.01 21.44 -4.02
C ALA A 60 57.95 21.70 -5.10
N VAL A 61 56.92 20.83 -5.18
CA VAL A 61 55.78 21.02 -6.08
C VAL A 61 55.01 22.30 -5.73
N ASN A 62 54.71 22.52 -4.45
CA ASN A 62 54.02 23.74 -4.01
C ASN A 62 54.83 25.01 -4.31
N SER A 63 56.15 24.96 -4.17
CA SER A 63 57.03 26.08 -4.51
C SER A 63 57.01 26.42 -6.00
N VAL A 64 56.92 25.41 -6.88
CA VAL A 64 56.79 25.61 -8.33
C VAL A 64 55.41 26.13 -8.71
N LEU A 65 54.34 25.61 -8.10
CA LEU A 65 52.98 26.09 -8.34
C LEU A 65 52.79 27.54 -7.85
N LYS A 66 53.48 27.94 -6.77
CA LYS A 66 53.49 29.34 -6.29
C LYS A 66 54.11 30.34 -7.28
N ILE A 67 54.77 29.91 -8.37
CA ILE A 67 55.20 30.81 -9.46
C ILE A 67 53.99 31.55 -10.06
N SER A 68 52.81 30.92 -10.10
CA SER A 68 51.58 31.59 -10.56
C SER A 68 51.21 32.81 -9.73
N ASN A 69 51.70 32.92 -8.49
CA ASN A 69 51.44 34.07 -7.62
C ASN A 69 51.98 35.38 -8.22
N PHE A 70 52.90 35.33 -9.20
CA PHE A 70 53.35 36.51 -9.95
C PHE A 70 52.18 37.27 -10.61
N PHE A 71 51.14 36.57 -11.09
CA PHE A 71 49.97 37.20 -11.69
C PHE A 71 49.09 37.98 -10.69
N TYR A 72 49.34 37.78 -9.40
CA TYR A 72 48.61 38.43 -8.31
C TYR A 72 49.37 39.63 -7.73
N PHE A 73 50.55 39.96 -8.26
CA PHE A 73 51.38 41.07 -7.79
C PHE A 73 50.63 42.41 -7.63
N PRO A 74 49.70 42.82 -8.52
CA PRO A 74 48.96 44.07 -8.35
C PRO A 74 48.13 44.14 -7.06
N THR A 75 47.67 42.99 -6.56
CA THR A 75 46.84 42.90 -5.34
C THR A 75 47.64 43.08 -4.05
N LEU A 76 48.97 43.09 -4.12
CA LEU A 76 49.83 43.35 -2.97
C LEU A 76 49.70 44.78 -2.41
N PHE A 77 49.07 45.70 -3.17
CA PHE A 77 48.89 47.10 -2.79
C PHE A 77 47.45 47.49 -2.38
N SER A 78 46.51 46.54 -2.40
CA SER A 78 45.13 46.78 -1.96
C SER A 78 45.06 47.03 -0.43
N PRO A 79 44.20 47.90 0.10
CA PRO A 79 43.98 47.94 1.55
C PRO A 79 43.45 46.59 2.06
N SER A 80 43.73 46.27 3.33
CA SER A 80 43.08 45.15 4.02
C SER A 80 41.79 45.64 4.66
N ASP A 81 40.73 44.86 4.51
CA ASP A 81 39.45 45.09 5.18
C ASP A 81 39.25 44.15 6.39
N LEU A 82 40.29 43.37 6.76
CA LEU A 82 40.23 42.41 7.85
C LEU A 82 40.70 43.06 9.17
N PRO A 83 40.05 42.75 10.31
CA PRO A 83 40.54 43.14 11.61
C PRO A 83 41.91 42.53 11.88
N GLU A 84 42.81 43.33 12.45
CA GLU A 84 44.18 42.94 12.76
C GLU A 84 44.30 42.51 14.23
N TYR A 85 44.84 41.32 14.45
CA TYR A 85 45.18 40.78 15.76
C TYR A 85 46.70 40.62 15.83
N ARG A 86 47.33 41.19 16.86
CA ARG A 86 48.78 41.09 17.05
C ARG A 86 49.09 40.36 18.33
N ILE A 87 49.93 39.33 18.24
CA ILE A 87 50.34 38.51 19.38
C ILE A 87 51.81 38.79 19.67
N PHE A 88 52.10 39.05 20.93
CA PHE A 88 53.44 39.15 21.48
C PHE A 88 53.68 37.95 22.40
N ILE A 89 54.78 37.25 22.14
CA ILE A 89 55.23 36.07 22.90
C ILE A 89 56.66 36.38 23.34
N GLU A 90 56.90 36.36 24.64
CA GLU A 90 58.23 36.52 25.24
C GLU A 90 59.17 35.37 24.81
N ASP A 91 60.49 35.59 24.87
CA ASP A 91 61.46 34.64 24.30
C ASP A 91 61.45 33.25 24.98
N ASP A 92 61.20 33.19 26.29
CA ASP A 92 61.09 31.95 27.07
C ASP A 92 59.78 31.20 26.78
N GLU A 93 58.65 31.90 26.77
CA GLU A 93 57.35 31.35 26.36
C GLU A 93 57.36 30.85 24.90
N LEU A 94 58.10 31.54 24.02
CA LEU A 94 58.28 31.12 22.62
C LEU A 94 59.14 29.85 22.51
N GLU A 95 60.16 29.68 23.36
CA GLU A 95 60.95 28.45 23.43
C GLU A 95 60.06 27.27 23.84
N GLU A 96 59.29 27.44 24.92
CA GLU A 96 58.33 26.44 25.42
C GLU A 96 57.27 26.08 24.36
N LEU A 97 56.68 27.08 23.69
CA LEU A 97 55.72 26.84 22.61
C LEU A 97 56.30 25.99 21.48
N ASN A 98 57.56 26.24 21.12
CA ASN A 98 58.24 25.47 20.08
C ASN A 98 58.53 24.04 20.54
N GLU A 99 58.89 23.82 21.80
CA GLU A 99 59.04 22.47 22.38
C GLU A 99 57.72 21.70 22.35
N ASN A 100 56.61 22.33 22.79
CA ASN A 100 55.27 21.76 22.76
C ASN A 100 54.85 21.35 21.34
N ILE A 101 55.09 22.23 20.35
CA ILE A 101 54.86 21.93 18.93
C ILE A 101 55.70 20.75 18.45
N GLN A 102 56.98 20.66 18.84
CA GLN A 102 57.84 19.54 18.45
C GLN A 102 57.35 18.23 19.08
N ALA A 103 56.88 18.25 20.32
CA ALA A 103 56.28 17.10 20.98
C ALA A 103 55.03 16.61 20.21
N VAL A 104 54.13 17.52 19.82
CA VAL A 104 52.97 17.21 18.97
C VAL A 104 53.40 16.60 17.63
N VAL A 105 54.40 17.19 16.97
CA VAL A 105 54.91 16.69 15.68
C VAL A 105 55.49 15.28 15.80
N GLN A 106 56.18 14.98 16.91
CA GLN A 106 56.76 13.67 17.19
C GLN A 106 55.71 12.63 17.55
N ALA A 107 54.72 13.00 18.37
CA ALA A 107 53.59 12.14 18.74
C ALA A 107 52.67 11.86 17.55
N GLY A 108 52.57 12.80 16.59
CA GLY A 108 51.71 12.68 15.42
C GLY A 108 50.24 13.04 15.69
N ALA A 109 49.92 13.48 16.91
CA ALA A 109 48.62 13.95 17.35
C ALA A 109 48.81 14.89 18.56
N ILE A 110 47.80 15.71 18.83
CA ILE A 110 47.70 16.45 20.10
C ILE A 110 47.08 15.49 21.13
N THR A 111 47.70 15.41 22.31
CA THR A 111 47.39 14.51 23.41
C THR A 111 47.46 15.28 24.73
N ASP A 112 46.96 14.68 25.80
CA ASP A 112 46.98 15.30 27.13
C ASP A 112 48.37 15.66 27.64
N GLU A 113 49.40 14.95 27.17
CA GLU A 113 50.80 15.18 27.54
C GLU A 113 51.48 16.32 26.77
N ASN A 114 50.85 16.86 25.72
CA ASN A 114 51.46 17.89 24.85
C ASN A 114 50.48 19.01 24.44
N LYS A 115 49.38 19.18 25.19
CA LYS A 115 48.32 20.18 24.95
C LYS A 115 48.47 21.44 25.82
N ASP A 116 49.69 21.86 26.09
CA ASP A 116 49.99 22.95 27.03
C ASP A 116 49.91 24.35 26.41
N PHE A 117 49.58 25.32 27.28
CA PHE A 117 49.44 26.74 26.96
C PHE A 117 50.68 27.52 27.38
N VAL A 118 51.06 28.50 26.57
CA VAL A 118 52.07 29.52 26.88
C VAL A 118 51.42 30.89 27.09
N GLY A 119 52.03 31.75 27.91
CA GLY A 119 51.59 33.13 28.11
C GLY A 119 51.84 34.02 26.89
N ILE A 120 50.87 34.88 26.56
CA ILE A 120 50.97 35.85 25.47
C ILE A 120 50.31 37.19 25.84
N THR A 121 50.73 38.27 25.18
CA THR A 121 49.95 39.51 25.13
C THR A 121 49.29 39.62 23.75
N LEU A 122 47.97 39.81 23.73
CA LEU A 122 47.19 40.01 22.51
C LEU A 122 46.80 41.48 22.37
N GLU A 123 47.06 42.11 21.24
CA GLU A 123 46.61 43.46 20.90
C GLU A 123 45.52 43.42 19.83
N TYR A 124 44.42 44.12 20.09
CA TYR A 124 43.27 44.26 19.18
C TYR A 124 42.68 45.67 19.31
N GLU A 125 42.47 46.37 18.19
CA GLU A 125 41.95 47.75 18.13
C GLU A 125 42.70 48.78 19.01
N GLY A 126 43.98 48.52 19.31
CA GLY A 126 44.83 49.38 20.16
C GLY A 126 44.73 49.09 21.66
N GLU A 127 43.92 48.12 22.07
CA GLU A 127 43.83 47.62 23.44
C GLU A 127 44.68 46.34 23.59
N SER A 128 45.26 46.13 24.77
CA SER A 128 46.10 44.97 25.09
C SER A 128 45.43 44.06 26.12
N TYR A 129 45.48 42.76 25.87
CA TYR A 129 44.84 41.71 26.65
C TYR A 129 45.89 40.68 27.08
N GLU A 130 45.82 40.26 28.33
CA GLU A 130 46.63 39.15 28.83
C GLU A 130 45.95 37.84 28.43
N ALA A 131 46.67 36.95 27.77
CA ALA A 131 46.08 35.73 27.23
C ALA A 131 47.06 34.56 27.27
N LYS A 132 46.55 33.38 26.95
CA LYS A 132 47.33 32.17 26.75
C LYS A 132 47.08 31.62 25.36
N LEU A 133 48.11 31.02 24.77
CA LEU A 133 48.03 30.43 23.44
C LEU A 133 48.59 29.00 23.42
N ARG A 134 47.93 28.13 22.64
CA ARG A 134 48.47 26.81 22.29
C ARG A 134 48.17 26.44 20.84
N VAL A 135 48.89 25.45 20.33
CA VAL A 135 48.57 24.84 19.04
C VAL A 135 47.30 23.98 19.14
N ARG A 136 46.50 23.90 18.06
CA ARG A 136 45.26 23.09 18.01
C ARG A 136 45.02 22.38 16.68
N GLY A 137 44.16 21.37 16.69
CA GLY A 137 43.62 20.69 15.50
C GLY A 137 44.10 19.25 15.33
N ASP A 138 43.23 18.40 14.80
CA ASP A 138 43.45 16.94 14.69
C ASP A 138 44.41 16.61 13.54
N SER A 139 44.22 17.27 12.39
CA SER A 139 45.03 17.00 11.21
C SER A 139 46.44 17.60 11.35
N TYR A 140 47.43 16.90 10.80
CA TYR A 140 48.82 17.37 10.85
C TYR A 140 49.04 18.72 10.15
N MET A 141 48.10 19.17 9.31
CA MET A 141 48.17 20.48 8.65
C MET A 141 48.25 21.63 9.64
N HIS A 142 47.59 21.48 10.80
CA HIS A 142 47.48 22.55 11.79
C HIS A 142 48.75 22.79 12.61
N TRP A 143 49.63 21.80 12.72
CA TRP A 143 50.78 21.88 13.61
C TRP A 143 52.12 21.53 12.95
N ARG A 144 52.14 20.86 11.80
CA ARG A 144 53.39 20.46 11.13
C ARG A 144 54.01 21.54 10.25
N TYR A 145 53.19 22.36 9.59
CA TYR A 145 53.66 23.34 8.61
C TYR A 145 53.92 24.72 9.22
N PRO A 146 54.57 25.65 8.48
CA PRO A 146 54.93 26.98 9.02
C PRO A 146 53.73 27.80 9.51
N LYS A 147 52.59 27.70 8.83
CA LYS A 147 51.32 28.31 9.27
C LYS A 147 50.57 27.29 10.13
N LYS A 148 50.24 27.65 11.36
CA LYS A 148 49.62 26.75 12.36
C LYS A 148 48.30 27.28 12.84
N SER A 149 47.41 26.42 13.33
CA SER A 149 46.18 26.86 13.99
C SER A 149 46.37 26.99 15.51
N TRP A 150 45.74 28.02 16.07
CA TRP A 150 45.94 28.43 17.45
C TRP A 150 44.64 28.40 18.23
N ARG A 151 44.73 28.10 19.52
CA ARG A 151 43.68 28.37 20.49
C ARG A 151 44.17 29.46 21.42
N ILE A 152 43.30 30.42 21.71
CA ILE A 152 43.59 31.56 22.56
C ILE A 152 42.53 31.62 23.65
N GLU A 153 43.00 31.75 24.89
CA GLU A 153 42.19 31.96 26.09
C GLU A 153 42.60 33.29 26.71
N LEU A 154 41.68 34.26 26.75
CA LEU A 154 41.91 35.52 27.46
C LEU A 154 41.85 35.28 28.97
N LYS A 155 42.57 36.10 29.73
CA LYS A 155 42.55 36.05 31.19
C LYS A 155 41.12 36.19 31.74
N ASP A 156 40.84 35.52 32.85
CA ASP A 156 39.54 35.54 33.53
C ASP A 156 38.97 36.96 33.66
N GLY A 157 37.75 37.15 33.15
CA GLY A 157 37.03 38.43 33.16
C GLY A 157 37.34 39.36 31.99
N GLU A 158 38.33 39.06 31.15
CA GLU A 158 38.60 39.78 29.90
C GLU A 158 37.83 39.16 28.73
N THR A 159 37.28 40.02 27.85
CA THR A 159 36.59 39.58 26.63
C THR A 159 36.87 40.55 25.48
N ILE A 160 36.95 40.04 24.25
CA ILE A 160 36.93 40.83 23.02
C ILE A 160 35.57 40.65 22.38
N GLY A 161 34.74 41.70 22.33
CA GLY A 161 33.38 41.61 21.78
C GLY A 161 32.49 40.59 22.50
N GLY A 162 32.74 40.35 23.80
CA GLY A 162 32.04 39.34 24.60
C GLY A 162 32.57 37.91 24.44
N ILE A 163 33.70 37.72 23.77
CA ILE A 163 34.35 36.41 23.56
C ILE A 163 35.59 36.31 24.46
N ASN A 164 35.69 35.25 25.27
CA ASN A 164 36.85 34.98 26.14
C ASN A 164 37.80 33.91 25.56
N GLU A 165 37.27 32.88 24.89
CA GLU A 165 38.06 31.83 24.25
C GLU A 165 37.70 31.73 22.76
N PHE A 166 38.71 31.59 21.90
CA PHE A 166 38.51 31.42 20.46
C PHE A 166 39.65 30.66 19.80
N ASN A 167 39.35 30.08 18.64
CA ASN A 167 40.34 29.43 17.78
C ASN A 167 40.66 30.32 16.57
N LEU A 168 41.93 30.34 16.19
CA LEU A 168 42.42 30.86 14.92
C LEU A 168 42.79 29.70 14.01
N ILE A 169 41.93 29.38 13.05
CA ILE A 169 42.05 28.21 12.18
C ILE A 169 42.60 28.63 10.81
N ILE A 170 43.42 27.78 10.20
CA ILE A 170 43.86 27.98 8.82
C ILE A 170 42.63 27.92 7.87
N PRO A 171 42.40 28.93 7.00
CA PRO A 171 41.18 28.97 6.18
C PRO A 171 40.97 27.75 5.29
N GLU A 172 42.04 27.11 4.83
CA GLU A 172 42.00 25.93 3.98
C GLU A 172 41.21 24.77 4.58
N ASP A 173 41.35 24.58 5.88
CA ASP A 173 40.68 23.51 6.63
C ASP A 173 39.18 23.76 6.72
N ARG A 174 38.76 25.03 6.66
CA ARG A 174 37.34 25.45 6.66
C ARG A 174 36.78 25.65 5.27
N GLN A 175 37.45 25.05 4.28
CA GLN A 175 37.13 25.18 2.87
C GLN A 175 37.05 26.65 2.44
N TYR A 176 38.05 27.43 2.86
CA TYR A 176 38.13 28.88 2.74
C TYR A 176 36.98 29.58 3.46
N VAL A 177 35.95 30.02 2.73
CA VAL A 177 34.77 30.69 3.28
C VAL A 177 33.62 29.74 3.61
N GLY A 178 33.80 28.43 3.37
CA GLY A 178 32.73 27.43 3.48
C GLY A 178 32.02 27.41 4.82
N GLU A 179 32.77 27.33 5.93
CA GLU A 179 32.17 27.34 7.28
C GLU A 179 31.56 28.70 7.64
N GLN A 180 32.15 29.82 7.22
CA GLN A 180 31.56 31.15 7.43
C GLN A 180 30.21 31.30 6.71
N TYR A 181 30.15 30.84 5.46
CA TYR A 181 28.89 30.79 4.70
C TYR A 181 27.87 29.88 5.36
N SER A 182 28.30 28.73 5.88
CA SER A 182 27.45 27.81 6.63
C SER A 182 26.87 28.46 7.90
N ASN A 183 27.68 29.18 8.67
CA ASN A 183 27.23 29.91 9.86
C ASN A 183 26.23 31.01 9.51
N TYR A 184 26.44 31.71 8.40
CA TYR A 184 25.48 32.69 7.87
C TYR A 184 24.12 32.07 7.53
N VAL A 185 24.10 30.91 6.88
CA VAL A 185 22.83 30.20 6.59
C VAL A 185 22.16 29.70 7.88
N ALA A 186 22.93 29.19 8.84
CA ALA A 186 22.40 28.78 10.15
C ALA A 186 21.76 29.95 10.92
N GLN A 187 22.38 31.14 10.90
CA GLN A 187 21.79 32.35 11.49
C GLN A 187 20.45 32.72 10.85
N LYS A 188 20.34 32.62 9.52
CA LYS A 188 19.09 32.91 8.80
C LYS A 188 17.96 31.93 9.15
N LEU A 189 18.30 30.70 9.52
CA LEU A 189 17.33 29.73 10.05
C LEU A 189 16.98 29.97 11.53
N GLY A 190 17.67 30.90 12.19
CA GLY A 190 17.51 31.22 13.61
C GLY A 190 18.18 30.20 14.53
N LEU A 191 19.24 29.54 14.06
CA LEU A 191 20.05 28.64 14.88
C LEU A 191 21.08 29.43 15.69
N LEU A 192 21.41 28.87 16.85
CA LEU A 192 22.53 29.32 17.68
C LEU A 192 23.84 28.99 16.95
N VAL A 193 24.72 29.96 16.72
CA VAL A 193 26.01 29.76 16.05
C VAL A 193 27.14 30.45 16.81
N PRO A 194 28.37 29.90 16.80
CA PRO A 194 29.53 30.62 17.31
C PRO A 194 29.79 31.88 16.47
N HIS A 195 30.32 32.93 17.09
CA HIS A 195 30.86 34.04 16.30
C HIS A 195 32.04 33.57 15.50
N SER A 196 32.06 34.01 14.25
CA SER A 196 33.15 33.70 13.34
C SER A 196 33.37 34.80 12.33
N GLU A 197 34.66 35.03 12.04
CA GLU A 197 35.10 36.05 11.09
C GLU A 197 36.50 35.71 10.54
N PHE A 198 36.92 36.44 9.49
CA PHE A 198 38.28 36.36 9.00
C PHE A 198 39.10 37.52 9.57
N ILE A 199 40.28 37.21 10.08
CA ILE A 199 41.21 38.17 10.67
C ILE A 199 42.55 38.15 9.94
N GLN A 200 43.32 39.22 10.09
CA GLN A 200 44.75 39.24 9.79
C GLN A 200 45.53 39.03 11.09
N LEU A 201 46.44 38.05 11.11
CA LEU A 201 47.24 37.75 12.30
C LEU A 201 48.70 38.19 12.13
N GLU A 202 49.25 38.84 13.15
CA GLU A 202 50.68 39.08 13.33
C GLU A 202 51.18 38.41 14.62
N ILE A 203 52.35 37.78 14.58
CA ILE A 203 53.01 37.22 15.77
C ILE A 203 54.45 37.73 15.82
N ASN A 204 54.85 38.39 16.91
CA ASN A 204 56.19 38.97 17.13
C ASN A 204 56.68 39.80 15.94
N GLY A 205 55.83 40.72 15.44
CA GLY A 205 56.14 41.60 14.30
C GLY A 205 56.16 40.92 12.93
N LYS A 206 55.74 39.64 12.84
CA LYS A 206 55.71 38.88 11.59
C LYS A 206 54.27 38.56 11.19
N ASN A 207 53.83 39.12 10.06
CA ASN A 207 52.55 38.78 9.43
C ASN A 207 52.46 37.25 9.19
N GLN A 208 51.36 36.66 9.67
CA GLN A 208 51.01 35.24 9.58
C GLN A 208 49.90 34.97 8.55
N GLY A 209 49.32 36.02 7.96
CA GLY A 209 48.27 35.97 6.96
C GLY A 209 46.87 35.89 7.55
N VAL A 210 45.93 35.40 6.73
CA VAL A 210 44.50 35.32 7.06
C VAL A 210 44.20 34.11 7.95
N TYR A 211 43.42 34.30 9.01
CA TYR A 211 42.89 33.22 9.84
C TYR A 211 41.37 33.28 9.94
N PHE A 212 40.74 32.13 10.09
CA PHE A 212 39.35 32.02 10.49
C PHE A 212 39.27 32.02 12.01
N LEU A 213 38.80 33.12 12.59
CA LEU A 213 38.48 33.21 14.00
C LEU A 213 37.13 32.56 14.22
N VAL A 214 37.04 31.63 15.18
CA VAL A 214 35.78 31.07 15.63
C VAL A 214 35.78 30.96 17.16
N GLU A 215 34.74 31.50 17.77
CA GLU A 215 34.47 31.45 19.21
C GLU A 215 34.50 30.01 19.75
N GLN A 216 34.91 29.84 21.01
CA GLN A 216 34.85 28.57 21.71
C GLN A 216 33.67 28.47 22.65
N TRP A 217 33.41 27.22 23.05
CA TRP A 217 32.29 26.86 23.90
C TRP A 217 32.57 27.29 25.32
N SER A 218 31.95 28.40 25.73
CA SER A 218 32.10 28.93 27.08
C SER A 218 30.76 29.43 27.64
N LYS A 219 30.80 29.84 28.90
CA LYS A 219 29.67 30.52 29.55
C LYS A 219 29.29 31.80 28.79
N GLU A 220 30.29 32.57 28.37
CA GLU A 220 30.14 33.81 27.63
C GLU A 220 29.47 33.58 26.27
N PHE A 221 29.79 32.49 25.57
CA PHE A 221 29.11 32.11 24.33
C PHE A 221 27.59 31.98 24.55
N LEU A 222 27.18 31.30 25.62
CA LEU A 222 25.77 31.13 25.96
C LEU A 222 25.13 32.49 26.31
N GLU A 223 25.75 33.27 27.18
CA GLU A 223 25.23 34.57 27.63
C GLU A 223 25.12 35.58 26.48
N ARG A 224 26.09 35.61 25.57
CA ARG A 224 26.09 36.46 24.37
C ARG A 224 24.95 36.11 23.40
N ASN A 225 24.47 34.88 23.47
CA ASN A 225 23.31 34.40 22.72
C ASN A 225 22.02 34.36 23.55
N GLU A 226 21.97 35.13 24.65
CA GLU A 226 20.82 35.27 25.54
C GLU A 226 20.37 33.92 26.15
N LYS A 227 21.33 33.02 26.39
CA LYS A 227 21.13 31.72 27.06
C LYS A 227 21.73 31.72 28.47
N GLY A 228 21.27 30.79 29.29
CA GLY A 228 21.76 30.65 30.66
C GLY A 228 23.18 30.11 30.66
N GLY A 229 24.16 30.93 31.06
CA GLY A 229 25.57 30.57 31.11
C GLY A 229 25.90 29.42 32.07
N GLU A 230 25.10 29.24 33.13
CA GLU A 230 25.20 28.17 34.13
C GLU A 230 24.41 26.91 33.70
N SER A 231 24.56 26.49 32.46
CA SER A 231 23.88 25.30 31.94
C SER A 231 24.84 24.30 31.30
N ASN A 232 24.34 23.11 30.97
CA ASN A 232 25.14 22.06 30.35
C ASN A 232 25.24 22.29 28.84
N LEU A 233 26.46 22.42 28.33
CA LEU A 233 26.79 22.41 26.91
C LEU A 233 27.67 21.20 26.62
N TYR A 234 27.12 20.26 25.84
CA TYR A 234 27.76 18.99 25.55
C TYR A 234 28.43 18.97 24.17
N GLY A 235 29.47 18.16 24.04
CA GLY A 235 29.98 17.70 22.75
C GLY A 235 30.65 16.34 22.82
N ALA A 236 31.06 15.84 21.65
CA ALA A 236 31.74 14.55 21.52
C ALA A 236 33.10 14.57 22.21
N SER A 237 33.37 13.58 23.08
CA SER A 237 34.62 13.49 23.83
C SER A 237 35.84 13.30 22.93
N ASP A 238 36.90 14.07 23.17
CA ASP A 238 38.12 14.04 22.35
C ASP A 238 38.93 12.74 22.56
N ASP A 239 38.92 12.18 23.78
CA ASP A 239 39.63 10.94 24.12
C ASP A 239 39.04 9.69 23.44
N VAL A 240 37.72 9.69 23.28
CA VAL A 240 36.96 8.57 22.72
C VAL A 240 37.16 8.46 21.20
N LYS A 241 37.28 9.61 20.51
CA LYS A 241 37.49 9.68 19.05
C LYS A 241 38.81 9.05 18.59
N ALA A 242 39.87 9.19 19.39
CA ALA A 242 41.19 8.67 19.04
C ALA A 242 41.27 7.14 19.09
N ILE A 243 40.36 6.48 19.82
CA ILE A 243 40.46 5.05 20.15
C ILE A 243 39.59 4.19 19.20
N ASN A 244 38.37 4.61 18.89
CA ASN A 244 37.47 3.83 18.01
C ASN A 244 36.45 4.71 17.26
N PRO A 245 36.65 4.97 15.96
CA PRO A 245 35.72 5.76 15.15
C PRO A 245 34.36 5.10 14.96
N ASP A 246 34.18 3.81 15.25
CA ASP A 246 32.89 3.14 15.10
C ASP A 246 31.91 3.40 16.26
N LEU A 247 32.38 4.01 17.35
CA LEU A 247 31.55 4.34 18.51
C LEU A 247 30.40 5.29 18.15
N ASN A 248 29.29 5.18 18.87
CA ASN A 248 28.11 6.01 18.70
C ASN A 248 27.84 6.74 20.00
N LEU A 249 27.93 8.08 19.98
CA LEU A 249 27.70 8.96 21.14
C LEU A 249 26.35 8.69 21.78
N PHE A 250 25.34 8.37 20.98
CA PHE A 250 23.97 8.12 21.44
C PHE A 250 23.76 6.74 22.08
N ASN A 251 24.83 5.96 22.29
CA ASN A 251 24.75 4.68 23.00
C ASN A 251 25.20 4.77 24.47
N ASP A 252 26.02 5.76 24.84
CA ASP A 252 26.67 5.80 26.15
C ASP A 252 27.02 7.22 26.60
N VAL A 253 26.60 7.58 27.82
CA VAL A 253 26.83 8.90 28.43
C VAL A 253 28.31 9.23 28.60
N ARG A 254 29.17 8.22 28.73
CA ARG A 254 30.63 8.39 28.92
C ARG A 254 31.35 8.96 27.70
N LEU A 255 30.68 9.03 26.56
CA LEU A 255 31.24 9.53 25.31
C LEU A 255 31.01 11.04 25.11
N TRP A 256 30.36 11.69 26.08
CA TRP A 256 30.03 13.11 26.06
C TRP A 256 30.89 13.90 27.04
N ASP A 257 31.48 14.99 26.56
CA ASP A 257 32.15 15.99 27.39
C ASP A 257 31.24 17.19 27.62
N LYS A 258 31.44 17.89 28.75
CA LYS A 258 30.79 19.17 29.04
C LYS A 258 31.79 20.32 28.88
N TYR A 259 31.40 21.31 28.09
CA TYR A 259 32.13 22.58 27.96
C TYR A 259 31.71 23.59 29.03
N THR A 260 30.44 23.54 29.43
CA THR A 260 29.89 24.36 30.51
C THR A 260 29.08 23.47 31.45
N SER A 261 29.03 23.82 32.72
CA SER A 261 28.23 23.16 33.76
C SER A 261 27.82 24.17 34.82
N ASN A 262 26.85 23.80 35.65
CA ASN A 262 26.48 24.59 36.82
C ASN A 262 27.36 24.18 38.01
N ASP A 263 28.15 25.12 38.53
CA ASP A 263 29.02 24.90 39.70
C ASP A 263 28.25 24.61 41.00
N LEU A 264 26.93 24.85 41.02
CA LEU A 264 26.05 24.57 42.16
C LEU A 264 25.55 23.12 42.20
N GLU A 265 25.84 22.28 41.20
CA GLU A 265 25.49 20.85 41.22
C GLU A 265 26.54 20.03 41.99
N PRO A 266 26.16 19.31 43.06
CA PRO A 266 27.12 18.61 43.92
C PRO A 266 27.84 17.42 43.26
N GLU A 267 27.34 16.94 42.12
CA GLU A 267 27.85 15.80 41.38
C GLU A 267 27.78 16.17 39.89
N ASN A 268 28.88 16.05 39.15
CA ASN A 268 28.93 16.33 37.70
C ASN A 268 27.93 15.45 36.91
N SER A 269 26.66 15.84 36.87
CA SER A 269 25.52 14.98 36.49
C SER A 269 25.26 14.96 34.99
N TYR A 270 25.12 13.78 34.41
CA TYR A 270 24.79 13.56 32.98
C TYR A 270 23.35 13.05 32.79
N ALA A 271 22.45 13.33 33.74
CA ALA A 271 21.11 12.78 33.75
C ALA A 271 20.26 13.22 32.55
N ASP A 272 20.41 14.47 32.10
CA ASP A 272 19.73 15.01 30.94
C ASP A 272 20.09 14.25 29.64
N ILE A 273 21.38 14.06 29.36
CA ILE A 273 21.82 13.33 28.16
C ILE A 273 21.48 11.84 28.26
N ALA A 274 21.47 11.27 29.46
CA ALA A 274 21.01 9.89 29.68
C ALA A 274 19.54 9.71 29.27
N VAL A 275 18.67 10.68 29.58
CA VAL A 275 17.26 10.66 29.16
C VAL A 275 17.12 10.78 27.65
N LEU A 276 17.91 11.63 26.99
CA LEU A 276 17.92 11.72 25.52
C LEU A 276 18.34 10.40 24.88
N ILE A 277 19.43 9.79 25.36
CA ILE A 277 19.92 8.48 24.89
C ILE A 277 18.85 7.40 25.06
N GLU A 278 18.20 7.34 26.22
CA GLU A 278 17.14 6.36 26.48
C GLU A 278 15.93 6.59 25.55
N THR A 279 15.56 7.85 25.30
CA THR A 279 14.46 8.20 24.40
C THR A 279 14.70 7.69 22.97
N LEU A 280 15.95 7.72 22.49
CA LEU A 280 16.31 7.23 21.16
C LEU A 280 16.20 5.70 21.00
N LYS A 281 16.05 4.94 22.09
CA LYS A 281 15.82 3.48 22.05
C LYS A 281 14.38 3.10 21.73
N GLU A 282 13.44 4.06 21.79
CA GLU A 282 12.04 3.82 21.43
C GLU A 282 11.92 3.53 19.93
N ASN A 283 11.26 2.43 19.58
CA ASN A 283 11.12 1.96 18.20
C ASN A 283 9.74 2.24 17.62
N ASP A 284 8.72 2.43 18.46
CA ASP A 284 7.42 2.90 18.00
C ASP A 284 7.47 4.40 17.69
N PRO A 285 7.23 4.84 16.43
CA PRO A 285 7.35 6.26 16.07
C PRO A 285 6.39 7.18 16.84
N VAL A 286 5.21 6.69 17.22
CA VAL A 286 4.21 7.47 17.98
C VAL A 286 4.70 7.70 19.40
N ALA A 287 5.08 6.64 20.12
CA ALA A 287 5.66 6.74 21.45
C ALA A 287 6.99 7.52 21.44
N PHE A 288 7.80 7.39 20.39
CA PHE A 288 9.04 8.15 20.23
C PHE A 288 8.74 9.66 20.15
N LYS A 289 7.79 10.05 19.30
CA LYS A 289 7.34 11.44 19.15
C LYS A 289 6.92 12.06 20.49
N GLU A 290 6.08 11.36 21.26
CA GLU A 290 5.63 11.84 22.56
C GLU A 290 6.75 12.04 23.59
N LYS A 291 7.79 11.19 23.54
CA LYS A 291 8.94 11.26 24.43
C LYS A 291 9.95 12.32 24.00
N ILE A 292 10.30 12.36 22.70
CA ILE A 292 11.35 13.25 22.18
C ILE A 292 10.96 14.72 22.32
N GLU A 293 9.68 15.08 22.14
CA GLU A 293 9.20 16.46 22.28
C GLU A 293 9.32 17.00 23.70
N ARG A 294 9.48 16.14 24.71
CA ARG A 294 9.67 16.54 26.12
C ARG A 294 11.11 16.93 26.43
N ILE A 295 12.09 16.36 25.73
CA ILE A 295 13.51 16.52 26.04
C ILE A 295 14.31 17.24 24.94
N LEU A 296 13.76 17.39 23.74
CA LEU A 296 14.40 18.07 22.61
C LEU A 296 13.49 19.17 22.06
N ASP A 297 14.07 20.34 21.75
CA ASP A 297 13.41 21.32 20.88
C ASP A 297 13.45 20.81 19.44
N VAL A 298 12.40 20.06 19.07
CA VAL A 298 12.30 19.45 17.74
C VAL A 298 12.26 20.51 16.64
N ALA A 299 11.65 21.67 16.86
CA ALA A 299 11.62 22.72 15.83
C ALA A 299 13.03 23.24 15.52
N ALA A 300 13.85 23.47 16.55
CA ALA A 300 15.26 23.82 16.39
C ALA A 300 16.06 22.67 15.75
N ALA A 301 15.78 21.41 16.14
CA ALA A 301 16.43 20.24 15.57
C ALA A 301 16.17 20.06 14.07
N LEU A 302 14.94 20.31 13.60
CA LEU A 302 14.60 20.22 12.18
C LEU A 302 15.25 21.34 11.36
N LYS A 303 15.38 22.55 11.92
CA LYS A 303 16.16 23.64 11.29
C LYS A 303 17.65 23.30 11.21
N TRP A 304 18.21 22.70 12.26
CA TRP A 304 19.60 22.22 12.28
C TRP A 304 19.83 21.09 11.26
N GLN A 305 18.86 20.20 11.08
CA GLN A 305 18.90 19.18 10.04
C GLN A 305 18.80 19.81 8.65
N ALA A 306 17.88 20.75 8.44
CA ALA A 306 17.70 21.47 7.18
C ALA A 306 18.98 22.25 6.80
N HIS A 307 19.67 22.86 7.77
CA HIS A 307 20.98 23.48 7.58
C HIS A 307 22.02 22.50 7.02
N SER A 308 22.12 21.30 7.61
CA SER A 308 23.03 20.24 7.12
C SER A 308 22.69 19.82 5.68
N VAL A 309 21.40 19.73 5.36
CA VAL A 309 20.92 19.47 3.99
C VAL A 309 21.31 20.60 3.05
N LEU A 310 21.08 21.87 3.40
CA LEU A 310 21.43 23.03 2.58
C LEU A 310 22.94 23.11 2.31
N MET A 311 23.75 22.74 3.30
CA MET A 311 25.21 22.70 3.17
C MET A 311 25.72 21.43 2.48
N ALA A 312 24.85 20.46 2.18
CA ALA A 312 25.22 19.14 1.66
C ALA A 312 26.27 18.45 2.55
N SER A 313 26.17 18.65 3.86
CA SER A 313 27.15 18.22 4.85
C SER A 313 26.61 17.09 5.71
N ARG A 314 27.45 16.09 5.95
CA ARG A 314 27.17 14.98 6.85
C ARG A 314 28.11 14.95 8.05
N HIS A 315 28.97 15.96 8.21
CA HIS A 315 30.06 15.99 9.19
C HIS A 315 29.63 15.91 10.66
N GLN A 316 28.34 16.05 10.96
CA GLN A 316 27.73 15.92 12.28
C GLN A 316 27.20 14.49 12.47
N GLU A 317 28.11 13.51 12.48
CA GLU A 317 27.83 12.07 12.44
C GLU A 317 27.59 11.46 13.84
N LYS A 318 27.44 10.14 13.90
CA LYS A 318 27.24 9.36 15.15
C LYS A 318 28.33 9.55 16.22
N ASN A 319 29.52 10.01 15.85
CA ASN A 319 30.72 9.99 16.70
C ASN A 319 31.41 11.36 16.89
N HIS A 320 31.06 12.39 16.11
CA HIS A 320 31.76 13.68 16.14
C HIS A 320 30.87 14.86 15.70
N ASN A 321 31.32 16.09 16.03
CA ASN A 321 30.76 17.39 15.66
C ASN A 321 29.32 17.67 16.09
N ILE A 322 28.78 16.87 17.02
CA ILE A 322 27.52 17.19 17.70
C ILE A 322 27.77 18.17 18.84
N ARG A 323 26.90 19.19 18.96
CA ARG A 323 26.83 20.12 20.09
C ARG A 323 25.40 20.26 20.57
N LEU A 324 25.21 20.13 21.88
CA LEU A 324 23.90 20.16 22.53
C LEU A 324 23.95 21.09 23.74
N TYR A 325 23.15 22.17 23.69
CA TYR A 325 22.89 23.00 24.87
C TYR A 325 21.60 22.51 25.53
N PHE A 326 21.64 22.23 26.84
CA PHE A 326 20.43 21.95 27.60
C PHE A 326 19.85 23.25 28.16
N ASP A 327 18.69 23.68 27.69
CA ASP A 327 18.01 24.84 28.25
C ASP A 327 17.23 24.46 29.50
N ARG A 328 17.78 24.80 30.67
CA ARG A 328 17.18 24.51 31.98
C ARG A 328 15.88 25.26 32.25
N THR A 329 15.59 26.33 31.50
CA THR A 329 14.37 27.12 31.69
C THR A 329 13.14 26.41 31.11
N ILE A 330 13.34 25.61 30.07
CA ILE A 330 12.29 24.84 29.39
C ILE A 330 12.48 23.32 29.50
N GLY A 331 13.63 22.86 30.00
CA GLY A 331 13.96 21.45 30.17
C GLY A 331 14.24 20.70 28.87
N LYS A 332 14.82 21.37 27.84
CA LYS A 332 15.01 20.78 26.51
C LYS A 332 16.41 21.01 25.95
N PHE A 333 16.90 20.05 25.16
CA PHE A 333 18.09 20.21 24.34
C PHE A 333 17.83 21.07 23.10
N ILE A 334 18.85 21.86 22.74
CA ILE A 334 18.92 22.64 21.51
C ILE A 334 20.23 22.26 20.81
N LEU A 335 20.15 21.89 19.53
CA LEU A 335 21.32 21.57 18.71
C LEU A 335 22.00 22.84 18.18
N ILE A 336 23.32 22.79 18.12
CA ILE A 336 24.17 23.89 17.64
C ILE A 336 25.02 23.37 16.47
N PRO A 337 24.98 24.00 15.28
CA PRO A 337 25.88 23.65 14.20
C PRO A 337 27.35 23.86 14.60
N TRP A 338 28.19 22.87 14.34
CA TRP A 338 29.65 22.95 14.53
C TRP A 338 30.38 22.20 13.43
N ASP A 339 31.43 22.81 12.88
CA ASP A 339 32.30 22.19 11.87
C ASP A 339 31.51 21.73 10.62
N VAL A 340 30.54 22.55 10.21
CA VAL A 340 29.68 22.28 9.06
C VAL A 340 30.21 23.02 7.85
N GLY A 341 31.02 22.34 7.03
CA GLY A 341 31.46 22.84 5.72
C GLY A 341 30.41 22.67 4.61
N GLN A 342 30.69 23.27 3.45
CA GLN A 342 29.93 23.04 2.21
C GLN A 342 30.40 21.76 1.50
N GLY A 343 29.53 20.77 1.42
CA GLY A 343 29.74 19.54 0.67
C GLY A 343 29.42 19.66 -0.82
N ARG A 344 29.50 18.52 -1.52
CA ARG A 344 29.14 18.46 -2.94
C ARG A 344 27.62 18.48 -3.11
N PRO A 345 27.07 19.18 -4.13
CA PRO A 345 25.62 19.32 -4.29
C PRO A 345 24.87 17.98 -4.42
N ASP A 346 25.49 16.97 -5.02
CA ASP A 346 24.95 15.63 -5.26
C ASP A 346 24.92 14.73 -4.03
N THR A 347 25.33 15.24 -2.86
CA THR A 347 25.18 14.52 -1.59
C THR A 347 23.69 14.23 -1.35
N PRO A 348 23.30 12.99 -1.03
CA PRO A 348 21.90 12.64 -0.78
C PRO A 348 21.24 13.56 0.26
N ILE A 349 19.96 13.91 0.05
CA ILE A 349 19.21 14.77 0.97
C ILE A 349 18.94 14.02 2.28
N ASP A 350 18.49 12.77 2.18
CA ASP A 350 18.26 11.87 3.31
C ASP A 350 19.23 10.68 3.24
N SER A 351 20.06 10.51 4.27
CA SER A 351 21.02 9.40 4.36
C SER A 351 21.34 9.02 5.81
N ASN A 352 21.82 7.79 6.01
CA ASN A 352 22.10 7.25 7.34
C ASN A 352 23.47 7.74 7.87
N TYR A 353 23.52 8.95 8.44
CA TYR A 353 24.76 9.51 9.02
C TYR A 353 24.65 9.83 10.52
N ASN A 354 23.44 10.08 11.04
CA ASN A 354 23.23 10.50 12.42
C ASN A 354 22.00 9.78 13.03
N PRO A 355 22.16 9.04 14.14
CA PRO A 355 21.06 8.28 14.77
C PRO A 355 19.86 9.13 15.20
N LEU A 356 20.09 10.35 15.71
CA LEU A 356 19.02 11.27 16.08
C LEU A 356 18.24 11.71 14.83
N VAL A 357 18.95 12.06 13.75
CA VAL A 357 18.31 12.43 12.47
C VAL A 357 17.48 11.28 11.92
N ASN A 358 18.01 10.05 11.95
CA ASN A 358 17.29 8.86 11.49
C ASN A 358 15.98 8.67 12.26
N LYS A 359 16.01 8.80 13.60
CA LYS A 359 14.80 8.68 14.43
C LYS A 359 13.81 9.83 14.18
N LEU A 360 14.28 11.07 14.05
CA LEU A 360 13.41 12.20 13.70
C LEU A 360 12.73 12.00 12.35
N LEU A 361 13.47 11.56 11.32
CA LEU A 361 12.93 11.36 9.97
C LEU A 361 12.10 10.07 9.82
N SER A 362 12.01 9.24 10.86
CA SER A 362 11.05 8.14 10.92
C SER A 362 9.62 8.59 11.25
N VAL A 363 9.46 9.83 11.74
CA VAL A 363 8.16 10.44 12.05
C VAL A 363 7.68 11.26 10.84
N PRO A 364 6.57 10.88 10.18
CA PRO A 364 6.08 11.57 8.97
C PRO A 364 5.83 13.08 9.15
N GLU A 365 5.33 13.50 10.32
CA GLU A 365 5.10 14.91 10.60
C GLU A 365 6.41 15.73 10.64
N TYR A 366 7.50 15.13 11.12
CA TYR A 366 8.79 15.82 11.19
C TYR A 366 9.47 15.91 9.83
N VAL A 367 9.29 14.90 8.99
CA VAL A 367 9.62 14.98 7.56
C VAL A 367 8.92 16.17 6.92
N GLN A 368 7.59 16.26 7.09
CA GLN A 368 6.77 17.30 6.48
C GLN A 368 7.28 18.68 6.90
N ARG A 369 7.42 18.92 8.20
CA ARG A 369 7.92 20.21 8.75
C ARG A 369 9.34 20.54 8.30
N ARG A 370 10.23 19.55 8.21
CA ARG A 370 11.60 19.75 7.69
C ARG A 370 11.55 20.15 6.22
N ASN A 371 10.73 19.49 5.43
CA ASN A 371 10.57 19.77 4.00
C ASN A 371 9.96 21.16 3.75
N GLU A 372 9.04 21.62 4.60
CA GLU A 372 8.51 22.99 4.59
C GLU A 372 9.61 24.02 4.84
N ILE A 373 10.46 23.80 5.86
CA ILE A 373 11.62 24.67 6.15
C ILE A 373 12.56 24.73 4.93
N LEU A 374 12.85 23.59 4.32
CA LEU A 374 13.69 23.53 3.11
C LEU A 374 13.04 24.29 1.96
N TRP A 375 11.76 24.06 1.70
CA TRP A 375 11.02 24.73 0.62
C TRP A 375 10.98 26.23 0.82
N ASP A 376 10.68 26.70 2.03
CA ASP A 376 10.66 28.13 2.34
C ASP A 376 12.01 28.79 2.07
N TYR A 377 13.11 28.07 2.30
CA TYR A 377 14.45 28.56 2.02
C TYR A 377 14.80 28.48 0.53
N VAL A 378 14.38 27.42 -0.18
CA VAL A 378 14.82 27.21 -1.56
C VAL A 378 13.85 27.72 -2.61
N LYS A 379 12.55 27.91 -2.35
CA LYS A 379 11.49 28.10 -3.37
C LYS A 379 11.74 29.21 -4.39
N ASP A 380 12.43 30.28 -4.00
CA ASP A 380 12.76 31.41 -4.86
C ASP A 380 14.27 31.58 -5.11
N ASP A 381 14.58 32.27 -6.21
CA ASP A 381 15.97 32.55 -6.61
C ASP A 381 16.58 33.74 -5.86
N GLU A 382 15.81 34.52 -5.10
CA GLU A 382 16.31 35.66 -4.33
C GLU A 382 17.24 35.18 -3.22
N GLN A 383 16.79 34.15 -2.50
CA GLN A 383 17.53 33.51 -1.43
C GLN A 383 18.86 32.91 -1.94
N SER A 384 18.84 32.25 -3.10
CA SER A 384 20.06 31.74 -3.75
C SER A 384 21.04 32.84 -4.19
N LYS A 385 20.53 34.00 -4.63
CA LYS A 385 21.37 35.14 -5.03
C LYS A 385 22.00 35.82 -3.82
N ASP A 386 21.25 35.96 -2.73
CA ASP A 386 21.72 36.53 -1.47
C ASP A 386 22.86 35.68 -0.89
N ASP A 387 22.68 34.35 -0.82
CA ASP A 387 23.70 33.42 -0.35
C ASP A 387 24.99 33.48 -1.20
N GLN A 388 24.85 33.54 -2.53
CA GLN A 388 25.99 33.72 -3.44
C GLN A 388 26.66 35.10 -3.31
N ALA A 389 25.89 36.15 -2.99
CA ALA A 389 26.41 37.49 -2.77
C ALA A 389 27.20 37.58 -1.46
N TYR A 390 26.67 37.01 -0.36
CA TYR A 390 27.37 36.89 0.91
C TYR A 390 28.68 36.12 0.75
N PHE A 391 28.63 34.95 0.08
CA PHE A 391 29.81 34.15 -0.22
C PHE A 391 30.87 34.96 -0.99
N SER A 392 30.45 35.66 -2.06
CA SER A 392 31.37 36.47 -2.89
C SER A 392 31.98 37.62 -2.11
N LYS A 393 31.17 38.34 -1.31
CA LYS A 393 31.63 39.44 -0.47
C LYS A 393 32.69 38.97 0.52
N THR A 394 32.46 37.83 1.17
CA THR A 394 33.41 37.25 2.13
C THR A 394 34.73 36.85 1.47
N VAL A 395 34.66 36.26 0.26
CA VAL A 395 35.85 35.95 -0.55
C VAL A 395 36.62 37.23 -0.90
N ASP A 396 35.92 38.28 -1.32
CA ASP A 396 36.54 39.55 -1.71
C ASP A 396 37.23 40.25 -0.53
N GLN A 397 36.65 40.19 0.68
CA GLN A 397 37.23 40.75 1.91
C GLN A 397 38.59 40.10 2.27
N MET A 398 38.72 38.78 2.13
CA MET A 398 39.96 38.09 2.46
C MET A 398 41.01 38.13 1.35
N LYS A 399 40.59 38.43 0.11
CA LYS A 399 41.38 38.18 -1.11
C LYS A 399 42.76 38.84 -1.10
N ALA A 400 42.82 40.11 -0.73
CA ALA A 400 44.07 40.88 -0.72
C ALA A 400 45.10 40.30 0.27
N GLU A 401 44.69 40.09 1.52
CA GLU A 401 45.56 39.50 2.55
C GLU A 401 45.89 38.05 2.26
N PHE A 402 44.92 37.28 1.77
CA PHE A 402 45.16 35.90 1.39
C PHE A 402 46.22 35.82 0.30
N TYR A 403 46.23 36.71 -0.68
CA TYR A 403 47.27 36.72 -1.72
C TYR A 403 48.66 37.15 -1.22
N ARG A 404 48.74 37.99 -0.19
CA ARG A 404 49.99 38.40 0.48
C ARG A 404 50.60 37.30 1.34
N ASP A 405 49.77 36.41 1.86
CA ASP A 405 50.23 35.32 2.70
C ASP A 405 51.15 34.36 1.91
N TYR A 406 52.44 34.34 2.25
CA TYR A 406 53.41 33.42 1.65
C TYR A 406 53.57 32.12 2.45
N LYS A 407 53.09 32.10 3.70
CA LYS A 407 53.18 30.98 4.64
C LYS A 407 52.09 29.94 4.41
N LYS A 408 50.96 30.32 3.81
CA LYS A 408 49.90 29.39 3.40
C LYS A 408 50.42 28.29 2.48
N ARG A 409 49.82 27.10 2.58
CA ARG A 409 50.17 25.93 1.75
C ARG A 409 49.65 26.08 0.31
N PRO A 410 48.38 26.43 0.05
CA PRO A 410 47.86 26.54 -1.31
C PRO A 410 48.42 27.76 -2.06
N PHE A 411 48.34 27.69 -3.37
CA PHE A 411 48.69 28.79 -4.27
C PHE A 411 47.43 29.61 -4.62
N ASN A 412 47.58 30.88 -5.01
CA ASN A 412 46.44 31.79 -5.15
C ASN A 412 45.39 31.32 -6.18
N LEU A 413 45.83 30.62 -7.24
CA LEU A 413 44.91 30.06 -8.24
C LEU A 413 44.03 28.92 -7.68
N SER A 414 44.52 28.14 -6.71
CA SER A 414 43.67 27.13 -6.04
C SER A 414 42.57 27.77 -5.19
N PHE A 415 42.86 28.89 -4.54
CA PHE A 415 41.88 29.67 -3.80
C PHE A 415 40.77 30.20 -4.73
N ASP A 416 41.12 30.82 -5.85
CA ASP A 416 40.14 31.32 -6.82
C ASP A 416 39.28 30.19 -7.39
N PHE A 417 39.92 29.06 -7.75
CA PHE A 417 39.23 27.91 -8.32
C PHE A 417 38.20 27.32 -7.36
N TRP A 418 38.59 27.01 -6.13
CA TRP A 418 37.69 26.37 -5.16
C TRP A 418 36.53 27.29 -4.76
N ASN A 419 36.79 28.57 -4.53
CA ASN A 419 35.73 29.53 -4.23
C ASN A 419 34.75 29.70 -5.41
N HIS A 420 35.24 29.66 -6.66
CA HIS A 420 34.37 29.68 -7.83
C HIS A 420 33.48 28.43 -7.92
N VAL A 421 34.05 27.25 -7.65
CA VAL A 421 33.31 25.97 -7.63
C VAL A 421 32.25 25.97 -6.52
N GLN A 422 32.62 26.34 -5.31
CA GLN A 422 31.75 26.41 -4.14
C GLN A 422 30.58 27.38 -4.32
N LYS A 423 30.84 28.56 -4.90
CA LYS A 423 29.77 29.50 -5.26
C LYS A 423 28.76 28.89 -6.24
N ARG A 424 29.22 28.16 -7.26
CA ARG A 424 28.34 27.45 -8.20
C ARG A 424 27.52 26.36 -7.50
N TRP A 425 28.14 25.64 -6.56
CA TRP A 425 27.50 24.57 -5.79
C TRP A 425 26.31 25.06 -4.95
N ILE A 426 26.30 26.33 -4.50
CA ILE A 426 25.14 26.94 -3.83
C ILE A 426 23.90 26.81 -4.73
N LYS A 427 23.99 27.31 -5.96
CA LYS A 427 22.86 27.26 -6.92
C LYS A 427 22.46 25.83 -7.26
N GLU A 428 23.42 24.94 -7.47
CA GLU A 428 23.16 23.52 -7.77
C GLU A 428 22.42 22.83 -6.63
N ARG A 429 22.79 23.11 -5.38
CA ARG A 429 22.13 22.52 -4.22
C ARG A 429 20.68 22.97 -4.07
N TYR A 430 20.39 24.25 -4.30
CA TYR A 430 19.01 24.76 -4.34
C TYR A 430 18.16 24.01 -5.37
N MET A 431 18.66 23.84 -6.60
CA MET A 431 17.93 23.13 -7.66
C MET A 431 17.65 21.67 -7.30
N LEU A 432 18.62 20.96 -6.71
CA LEU A 432 18.45 19.56 -6.30
C LEU A 432 17.40 19.41 -5.19
N ILE A 433 17.41 20.30 -4.20
CA ILE A 433 16.42 20.29 -3.12
C ILE A 433 15.02 20.61 -3.66
N ARG A 434 14.89 21.63 -4.52
CA ARG A 434 13.60 21.96 -5.17
C ARG A 434 13.03 20.80 -5.97
N ASN A 435 13.88 20.13 -6.76
CA ASN A 435 13.44 19.02 -7.61
C ASN A 435 12.93 17.86 -6.74
N ALA A 436 13.67 17.48 -5.70
CA ALA A 436 13.21 16.46 -4.77
C ALA A 436 11.89 16.83 -4.09
N LEU A 437 11.72 18.08 -3.65
CA LEU A 437 10.49 18.54 -3.01
C LEU A 437 9.28 18.62 -3.96
N LYS A 438 9.49 18.57 -5.27
CA LYS A 438 8.41 18.47 -6.28
C LYS A 438 7.98 17.03 -6.57
N GLU A 439 8.75 16.03 -6.13
CA GLU A 439 8.45 14.63 -6.37
C GLU A 439 7.39 14.13 -5.38
N SER A 440 6.16 13.98 -5.88
CA SER A 440 5.03 13.34 -5.21
C SER A 440 4.20 12.56 -6.23
N GLU A 441 3.80 11.35 -5.86
CA GLU A 441 3.00 10.43 -6.66
C GLU A 441 1.86 9.87 -5.80
N ALA A 442 0.70 9.66 -6.41
CA ALA A 442 -0.42 9.02 -5.75
C ALA A 442 -1.22 8.14 -6.72
N SER A 443 -1.77 7.05 -6.20
CA SER A 443 -2.78 6.24 -6.89
C SER A 443 -3.95 5.96 -5.96
N THR A 444 -5.13 5.80 -6.54
CA THR A 444 -6.37 5.56 -5.79
C THR A 444 -7.21 4.46 -6.42
N PHE A 445 -7.93 3.73 -5.58
CA PHE A 445 -8.96 2.81 -6.04
C PHE A 445 -10.09 2.68 -5.02
N MET A 446 -11.31 2.46 -5.52
CA MET A 446 -12.51 2.36 -4.69
C MET A 446 -13.03 0.92 -4.69
N GLU A 447 -13.20 0.37 -3.50
CA GLU A 447 -13.89 -0.90 -3.25
C GLU A 447 -15.29 -0.62 -2.71
N LEU A 448 -16.31 -1.16 -3.37
CA LEU A 448 -17.70 -0.98 -3.03
C LEU A 448 -18.30 -2.26 -2.45
N GLY A 449 -18.84 -2.16 -1.23
CA GLY A 449 -19.48 -3.27 -0.52
C GLY A 449 -20.21 -2.79 0.74
N ASN A 450 -20.54 -3.71 1.65
CA ASN A 450 -21.19 -3.38 2.93
C ASN A 450 -20.43 -2.31 3.73
N LEU A 451 -19.10 -2.38 3.69
CA LEU A 451 -18.21 -1.31 4.12
C LEU A 451 -17.35 -0.94 2.92
N SER A 452 -17.67 0.17 2.28
CA SER A 452 -16.93 0.63 1.11
C SER A 452 -15.64 1.33 1.55
N MET A 453 -14.59 1.23 0.75
CA MET A 453 -13.26 1.73 1.10
C MET A 453 -12.60 2.42 -0.10
N LEU A 454 -12.14 3.65 0.12
CA LEU A 454 -11.25 4.35 -0.78
C LEU A 454 -9.81 4.10 -0.31
N HIS A 455 -9.02 3.49 -1.18
CA HIS A 455 -7.61 3.25 -0.96
C HIS A 455 -6.80 4.37 -1.62
N ILE A 456 -5.83 4.91 -0.89
CA ILE A 456 -4.90 5.94 -1.34
C ILE A 456 -3.49 5.42 -1.11
N VAL A 457 -2.73 5.26 -2.19
CA VAL A 457 -1.32 4.86 -2.13
C VAL A 457 -0.47 6.06 -2.51
N THR A 458 0.49 6.43 -1.67
CA THR A 458 1.39 7.55 -1.93
C THR A 458 2.84 7.11 -2.02
N ASN A 459 3.60 7.79 -2.87
CA ASN A 459 5.03 7.63 -3.04
C ASN A 459 5.66 9.00 -3.35
N GLY A 460 6.96 9.16 -3.15
CA GLY A 460 7.69 10.40 -3.42
C GLY A 460 8.28 11.08 -2.18
N PHE A 461 9.17 12.03 -2.42
CA PHE A 461 9.98 12.65 -1.36
C PHE A 461 9.18 13.66 -0.52
N ALA A 462 8.23 14.36 -1.15
CA ALA A 462 7.27 15.24 -0.50
C ALA A 462 5.92 14.55 -0.35
N GLY A 463 5.24 14.82 0.77
CA GLY A 463 3.91 14.28 1.03
C GLY A 463 2.84 14.83 0.08
N VAL A 464 1.69 14.17 0.06
CA VAL A 464 0.52 14.53 -0.74
C VAL A 464 -0.60 14.99 0.19
N SER A 465 -1.16 16.17 -0.05
CA SER A 465 -2.37 16.67 0.62
C SER A 465 -3.59 16.26 -0.20
N VAL A 466 -4.57 15.64 0.45
CA VAL A 466 -5.88 15.40 -0.16
C VAL A 466 -6.70 16.68 0.00
N GLU A 467 -7.09 17.30 -1.11
CA GLU A 467 -7.92 18.52 -1.08
C GLU A 467 -9.40 18.17 -1.14
N LYS A 468 -9.75 17.19 -1.97
CA LYS A 468 -11.14 16.86 -2.24
C LYS A 468 -11.34 15.41 -2.68
N ILE A 469 -12.39 14.80 -2.18
CA ILE A 469 -12.94 13.56 -2.74
C ILE A 469 -14.22 13.89 -3.49
N ILE A 470 -14.35 13.41 -4.72
CA ILE A 470 -15.45 13.71 -5.63
C ILE A 470 -16.18 12.41 -5.95
N LEU A 471 -17.47 12.37 -5.66
CA LEU A 471 -18.37 11.30 -6.07
C LEU A 471 -19.15 11.77 -7.31
N GLU A 472 -18.79 11.25 -8.47
CA GLU A 472 -19.50 11.52 -9.73
C GLU A 472 -20.74 10.65 -9.82
N MET A 473 -21.90 11.26 -10.05
CA MET A 473 -23.17 10.54 -10.10
C MET A 473 -23.55 10.17 -11.55
N GLU A 474 -24.41 9.17 -11.69
CA GLU A 474 -25.00 8.82 -12.98
C GLU A 474 -25.82 9.98 -13.57
N GLN A 475 -25.90 10.00 -14.90
CA GLN A 475 -26.55 11.10 -15.62
C GLN A 475 -28.01 11.26 -15.18
N GLY A 476 -28.40 12.51 -14.89
CA GLY A 476 -29.77 12.83 -14.50
C GLY A 476 -30.08 12.68 -13.00
N PHE A 477 -29.13 12.19 -12.20
CA PHE A 477 -29.27 12.19 -10.74
C PHE A 477 -29.42 13.62 -10.19
N LYS A 478 -30.36 13.78 -9.26
CA LYS A 478 -30.53 14.98 -8.44
C LYS A 478 -30.87 14.53 -7.02
N PRO A 479 -30.14 14.99 -6.00
CA PRO A 479 -30.45 14.64 -4.62
C PRO A 479 -31.84 15.17 -4.24
N GLU A 480 -32.65 14.31 -3.63
CA GLU A 480 -33.91 14.75 -3.02
C GLU A 480 -33.64 15.50 -1.70
N ASN A 481 -34.59 16.31 -1.22
CA ASN A 481 -34.40 17.20 -0.07
C ASN A 481 -33.79 16.48 1.15
N GLY A 482 -32.49 16.68 1.38
CA GLY A 482 -31.76 16.13 2.53
C GLY A 482 -31.03 14.81 2.27
N GLU A 483 -30.92 14.34 1.03
CA GLU A 483 -30.12 13.16 0.70
C GLU A 483 -28.62 13.44 0.93
N ILE A 484 -28.03 12.69 1.86
CA ILE A 484 -26.61 12.79 2.24
C ILE A 484 -25.86 11.68 1.49
N PRO A 485 -24.78 11.96 0.76
CA PRO A 485 -24.03 10.96 -0.01
C PRO A 485 -23.16 10.04 0.86
N GLY A 486 -23.52 9.85 2.13
CA GLY A 486 -22.71 9.15 3.12
C GLY A 486 -21.59 10.03 3.65
N GLN A 487 -20.71 9.41 4.43
CA GLN A 487 -19.62 10.08 5.14
C GLN A 487 -18.34 9.27 4.97
N PHE A 488 -17.22 9.98 4.73
CA PHE A 488 -15.90 9.36 4.76
C PHE A 488 -15.32 9.38 6.18
N PHE A 489 -14.59 8.32 6.53
CA PHE A 489 -13.84 8.18 7.78
C PHE A 489 -12.42 7.70 7.47
N TRP A 490 -11.40 8.37 8.01
CA TRP A 490 -10.01 7.95 7.83
C TRP A 490 -9.64 6.88 8.85
N ASP A 491 -9.17 5.73 8.35
CA ASP A 491 -8.58 4.64 9.13
C ASP A 491 -7.22 5.08 9.69
N LYS A 492 -7.27 5.77 10.83
CA LYS A 492 -6.12 6.43 11.44
C LYS A 492 -5.19 5.44 12.12
N ASN A 493 -5.75 4.39 12.71
CA ASN A 493 -5.01 3.33 13.38
C ASN A 493 -4.58 2.20 12.41
N GLN A 494 -5.02 2.25 11.15
CA GLN A 494 -4.70 1.32 10.07
C GLN A 494 -5.09 -0.13 10.39
N ASN A 495 -6.22 -0.32 11.07
CA ASN A 495 -6.69 -1.65 11.48
C ASN A 495 -7.72 -2.26 10.51
N LEU A 496 -8.16 -1.51 9.49
CA LEU A 496 -9.17 -1.90 8.49
C LEU A 496 -10.55 -2.25 9.10
N ILE A 497 -10.84 -1.76 10.30
CA ILE A 497 -12.09 -1.92 11.03
C ILE A 497 -12.69 -0.53 11.25
N TRP A 498 -13.89 -0.30 10.75
CA TRP A 498 -14.58 0.95 11.03
C TRP A 498 -15.01 1.02 12.51
N ASP A 499 -14.36 1.89 13.29
CA ASP A 499 -14.52 1.99 14.74
C ASP A 499 -14.42 3.44 15.28
N PRO A 500 -14.66 3.71 16.58
CA PRO A 500 -14.64 5.07 17.13
C PRO A 500 -13.26 5.78 17.12
N GLU A 501 -12.16 5.09 16.82
CA GLU A 501 -10.83 5.70 16.66
C GLU A 501 -10.66 6.33 15.26
N ASP A 502 -11.57 6.05 14.33
CA ASP A 502 -11.55 6.62 12.99
C ASP A 502 -12.06 8.07 12.95
N GLU A 503 -11.41 8.87 12.11
CA GLU A 503 -11.64 10.31 12.06
C GLU A 503 -12.63 10.66 10.95
N THR A 504 -13.69 11.42 11.26
CA THR A 504 -14.68 11.84 10.27
C THR A 504 -14.08 12.85 9.29
N MET A 505 -14.25 12.63 7.99
CA MET A 505 -13.57 13.40 6.94
C MET A 505 -14.52 14.26 6.11
N GLY A 506 -14.46 15.58 6.32
CA GLY A 506 -15.09 16.57 5.45
C GLY A 506 -16.62 16.55 5.42
N ALA A 507 -17.22 17.69 5.10
CA ALA A 507 -18.66 17.75 4.82
C ALA A 507 -18.90 17.67 3.31
N ALA A 508 -19.89 16.88 2.91
CA ALA A 508 -20.30 16.80 1.52
C ALA A 508 -21.04 18.07 1.08
N SER A 509 -20.77 18.50 -0.16
CA SER A 509 -21.51 19.54 -0.84
C SER A 509 -21.95 19.07 -2.24
N TRP A 510 -23.11 19.52 -2.70
CA TRP A 510 -23.63 19.15 -4.02
C TRP A 510 -23.25 20.19 -5.08
N ASN A 511 -22.69 19.73 -6.21
CA ASN A 511 -22.41 20.54 -7.38
C ASN A 511 -23.43 20.24 -8.49
N GLU A 512 -24.44 21.10 -8.63
CA GLU A 512 -25.55 20.92 -9.58
C GLU A 512 -25.11 20.89 -11.05
N GLN A 513 -24.09 21.68 -11.41
CA GLN A 513 -23.63 21.78 -12.80
C GLN A 513 -22.90 20.53 -13.27
N LYS A 514 -22.15 19.90 -12.36
CA LYS A 514 -21.33 18.71 -12.65
C LYS A 514 -22.00 17.40 -12.24
N GLN A 515 -23.14 17.46 -11.56
CA GLN A 515 -23.85 16.31 -10.99
C GLN A 515 -22.94 15.43 -10.11
N GLN A 516 -22.28 16.05 -9.14
CA GLN A 516 -21.33 15.35 -8.26
C GLN A 516 -21.41 15.86 -6.82
N PHE A 517 -21.07 15.00 -5.88
CA PHE A 517 -20.80 15.41 -4.50
C PHE A 517 -19.31 15.68 -4.32
N GLU A 518 -18.99 16.74 -3.59
CA GLU A 518 -17.63 17.18 -3.30
C GLU A 518 -17.44 17.21 -1.78
N PHE A 519 -16.51 16.41 -1.29
CA PHE A 519 -16.07 16.42 0.10
C PHE A 519 -14.76 17.20 0.18
N ALA A 520 -14.79 18.40 0.75
CA ALA A 520 -13.58 19.15 1.05
C ALA A 520 -12.88 18.52 2.24
N MET A 521 -11.58 18.26 2.12
CA MET A 521 -10.77 17.62 3.14
C MET A 521 -9.95 18.68 3.89
N ASP A 522 -9.98 18.62 5.22
CA ASP A 522 -9.16 19.51 6.07
C ASP A 522 -7.72 18.98 6.17
N SER A 523 -6.91 19.25 5.14
CA SER A 523 -5.44 19.13 5.16
C SER A 523 -4.88 17.75 5.57
N LEU A 524 -5.45 16.67 5.04
CA LEU A 524 -4.91 15.32 5.26
C LEU A 524 -3.63 15.11 4.43
N ILE A 525 -2.49 14.97 5.10
CA ILE A 525 -1.18 14.81 4.45
C ILE A 525 -0.68 13.37 4.61
N PHE A 526 -0.42 12.73 3.47
CA PHE A 526 0.14 11.39 3.37
C PHE A 526 1.59 11.43 2.89
N ASN A 527 2.50 10.82 3.64
CA ASN A 527 3.92 10.77 3.31
C ASN A 527 4.33 9.33 2.96
N ALA A 528 5.24 9.20 1.99
CA ALA A 528 5.94 7.95 1.75
C ALA A 528 6.81 7.56 2.95
N GLU A 529 6.87 6.27 3.26
CA GLU A 529 7.69 5.71 4.33
C GLU A 529 9.18 5.81 3.94
N ARG A 530 10.01 6.29 4.87
CA ARG A 530 11.48 6.33 4.72
C ARG A 530 12.10 5.07 5.29
N ILE A 531 12.70 4.25 4.42
CA ILE A 531 13.47 3.09 4.83
C ILE A 531 14.91 3.51 5.07
N ILE A 532 15.33 3.43 6.33
CA ILE A 532 16.70 3.71 6.74
C ILE A 532 17.57 2.47 6.41
N PRO A 533 18.60 2.61 5.55
CA PRO A 533 19.47 1.49 5.20
C PRO A 533 20.39 1.10 6.37
N GLU A 534 20.84 -0.16 6.41
CA GLU A 534 21.82 -0.62 7.41
C GLU A 534 23.19 0.03 7.23
N GLY A 535 23.60 0.31 5.98
CA GLY A 535 24.90 0.89 5.67
C GLY A 535 25.02 2.36 6.08
N THR A 536 26.16 2.72 6.66
CA THR A 536 26.46 4.13 7.01
C THR A 536 26.66 4.95 5.74
N LEU A 537 26.13 6.19 5.73
CA LEU A 537 26.12 7.14 4.61
C LEU A 537 25.30 6.72 3.38
N GLU A 538 24.56 5.61 3.45
CA GLU A 538 23.65 5.19 2.39
C GLU A 538 22.38 6.05 2.34
N THR A 539 21.84 6.26 1.13
CA THR A 539 20.63 7.05 0.89
C THR A 539 19.39 6.31 1.39
N PHE A 540 18.43 7.04 1.95
CA PHE A 540 17.13 6.46 2.33
C PHE A 540 16.37 6.01 1.10
N ALA A 541 15.72 4.84 1.19
CA ALA A 541 14.76 4.43 0.18
C ALA A 541 13.35 4.91 0.56
N LEU A 542 12.51 5.10 -0.45
CA LEU A 542 11.09 5.40 -0.27
C LEU A 542 10.28 4.13 -0.53
N LYS A 543 9.24 3.91 0.28
CA LYS A 543 8.28 2.82 0.12
C LYS A 543 6.88 3.39 0.02
N ASN A 544 6.06 2.73 -0.78
CA ASN A 544 4.64 3.04 -0.93
C ASN A 544 3.95 2.98 0.43
N SER A 545 3.27 4.07 0.78
CA SER A 545 2.42 4.15 1.97
C SER A 545 0.97 3.94 1.56
N HIS A 546 0.29 3.01 2.24
CA HIS A 546 -1.12 2.71 2.02
C HIS A 546 -1.98 3.42 3.07
N HIS A 547 -3.04 4.07 2.62
CA HIS A 547 -3.98 4.80 3.45
C HIS A 547 -5.41 4.43 3.04
N HIS A 548 -6.29 4.29 4.02
CA HIS A 548 -7.64 3.79 3.81
C HIS A 548 -8.66 4.78 4.37
N LEU A 549 -9.69 5.07 3.58
CA LEU A 549 -10.83 5.83 4.04
C LEU A 549 -12.09 4.97 3.86
N PHE A 550 -12.79 4.69 4.95
CA PHE A 550 -14.11 4.08 4.88
C PHE A 550 -15.11 5.07 4.32
N TRP A 551 -16.02 4.59 3.47
CA TRP A 551 -17.17 5.34 3.02
C TRP A 551 -18.44 4.63 3.50
N VAL A 552 -19.14 5.28 4.42
CA VAL A 552 -20.33 4.72 5.05
C VAL A 552 -21.55 5.38 4.42
N TYR A 553 -22.31 4.59 3.65
CA TYR A 553 -23.56 4.99 3.02
C TYR A 553 -24.68 3.98 3.33
N PRO A 554 -25.91 4.42 3.68
CA PRO A 554 -26.96 3.51 4.16
C PRO A 554 -27.45 2.45 3.16
N LYS A 555 -27.38 2.68 1.84
CA LYS A 555 -27.94 1.78 0.81
C LYS A 555 -27.17 1.80 -0.52
N LEU A 556 -25.98 1.19 -0.53
CA LEU A 556 -25.07 1.28 -1.66
C LEU A 556 -25.63 0.74 -2.99
N SER A 557 -26.40 -0.36 -2.95
CA SER A 557 -26.99 -0.98 -4.16
C SER A 557 -27.99 -0.09 -4.91
N THR A 558 -28.45 1.00 -4.29
CA THR A 558 -29.35 1.98 -4.90
C THR A 558 -28.69 3.32 -5.17
N PHE A 559 -27.44 3.51 -4.74
CA PHE A 559 -26.76 4.80 -4.89
C PHE A 559 -26.15 4.91 -6.29
N PRO A 560 -26.56 5.88 -7.12
CA PRO A 560 -26.18 5.93 -8.53
C PRO A 560 -24.79 6.57 -8.71
N LEU A 561 -23.77 5.94 -8.12
CA LEU A 561 -22.38 6.35 -8.20
C LEU A 561 -21.75 5.82 -9.50
N LYS A 562 -21.24 6.74 -10.31
CA LYS A 562 -20.54 6.45 -11.55
C LYS A 562 -19.03 6.28 -11.34
N ASN A 563 -18.41 7.18 -10.58
CA ASN A 563 -16.96 7.17 -10.35
C ASN A 563 -16.58 7.92 -9.06
N VAL A 564 -15.41 7.61 -8.51
CA VAL A 564 -14.78 8.35 -7.42
C VAL A 564 -13.48 8.95 -7.93
N ARG A 565 -13.31 10.26 -7.77
CA ARG A 565 -12.06 10.97 -8.07
C ARG A 565 -11.50 11.62 -6.83
N VAL A 566 -10.18 11.79 -6.80
CA VAL A 566 -9.52 12.45 -5.68
C VAL A 566 -8.60 13.55 -6.20
N GLU A 567 -8.88 14.78 -5.80
CA GLU A 567 -8.00 15.92 -6.09
C GLU A 567 -6.94 16.02 -4.99
N MET A 568 -5.68 15.97 -5.40
CA MET A 568 -4.53 16.00 -4.51
C MET A 568 -3.50 17.02 -4.97
N VAL A 569 -2.78 17.59 -4.00
CA VAL A 569 -1.66 18.52 -4.25
C VAL A 569 -0.42 18.05 -3.51
N ASN A 570 0.75 18.43 -4.01
CA ASN A 570 2.00 18.25 -3.30
C ASN A 570 1.93 19.14 -2.05
N SER A 571 2.05 18.52 -0.88
CA SER A 571 1.88 19.19 0.43
C SER A 571 2.91 20.27 0.73
N ILE A 572 4.00 20.34 -0.05
CA ILE A 572 5.08 21.30 0.11
C ILE A 572 4.95 22.45 -0.89
N THR A 573 4.75 22.14 -2.17
CA THR A 573 4.73 23.14 -3.25
C THR A 573 3.33 23.69 -3.55
N GLY A 574 2.28 22.97 -3.16
CA GLY A 574 0.89 23.24 -3.54
C GLY A 574 0.56 22.95 -5.01
N GLU A 575 1.51 22.38 -5.77
CA GLU A 575 1.29 22.01 -7.17
C GLU A 575 0.42 20.73 -7.25
N SER A 576 -0.47 20.64 -8.24
CA SER A 576 -1.34 19.46 -8.41
C SER A 576 -0.54 18.18 -8.65
N VAL A 577 -0.96 17.09 -8.01
CA VAL A 577 -0.37 15.76 -8.20
C VAL A 577 -1.18 15.01 -9.26
N ILE A 578 -0.48 14.32 -10.16
CA ILE A 578 -1.14 13.39 -11.09
C ILE A 578 -1.52 12.15 -10.28
N VAL A 579 -2.82 11.93 -10.13
CA VAL A 579 -3.37 10.76 -9.45
C VAL A 579 -3.68 9.68 -10.47
N GLN A 580 -3.08 8.49 -10.31
CA GLN A 580 -3.47 7.32 -11.07
C GLN A 580 -4.72 6.70 -10.44
N GLU A 581 -5.87 6.86 -11.09
CA GLU A 581 -7.15 6.29 -10.65
C GLU A 581 -7.37 4.92 -11.29
N ASP A 582 -7.51 3.87 -10.48
CA ASP A 582 -7.91 2.55 -10.94
C ASP A 582 -9.44 2.41 -10.96
N PRO A 583 -10.02 1.51 -11.80
CA PRO A 583 -11.46 1.31 -11.87
C PRO A 583 -12.05 0.85 -10.53
N MET A 584 -13.21 1.40 -10.21
CA MET A 584 -14.02 0.99 -9.06
C MET A 584 -14.35 -0.51 -9.15
N ARG A 585 -14.19 -1.22 -8.03
CA ARG A 585 -14.48 -2.66 -7.93
C ARG A 585 -15.61 -2.90 -6.94
N TRP A 586 -16.59 -3.69 -7.37
CA TRP A 586 -17.66 -4.16 -6.50
C TRP A 586 -17.23 -5.44 -5.79
N THR A 587 -17.17 -5.39 -4.48
CA THR A 587 -16.83 -6.48 -3.56
C THR A 587 -17.99 -6.63 -2.57
N GLU A 588 -19.09 -7.20 -3.04
CA GLU A 588 -20.27 -7.45 -2.19
C GLU A 588 -19.99 -8.63 -1.24
N ASN A 589 -19.42 -8.33 -0.07
CA ASN A 589 -19.12 -9.32 0.97
C ASN A 589 -20.37 -10.10 1.43
N ALA A 590 -21.58 -9.53 1.31
CA ALA A 590 -22.84 -10.22 1.61
C ALA A 590 -23.04 -11.49 0.76
N THR A 591 -22.48 -11.52 -0.46
CA THR A 591 -22.52 -12.69 -1.35
C THR A 591 -21.95 -13.95 -0.70
N PHE A 592 -20.97 -13.77 0.18
CA PHE A 592 -20.25 -14.83 0.88
C PHE A 592 -20.45 -14.74 2.40
N GLU A 593 -21.54 -14.12 2.86
CA GLU A 593 -21.86 -13.93 4.29
C GLU A 593 -21.79 -15.24 5.09
N TYR A 594 -22.13 -16.35 4.45
CA TYR A 594 -22.22 -17.67 5.05
C TYR A 594 -21.04 -18.59 4.71
N TRP A 595 -19.97 -18.05 4.12
CA TRP A 595 -18.86 -18.86 3.60
C TRP A 595 -18.17 -19.66 4.69
N ASP A 596 -17.83 -19.03 5.81
CA ASP A 596 -17.16 -19.68 6.95
C ASP A 596 -18.06 -20.70 7.70
N ARG A 597 -19.34 -20.80 7.32
CA ARG A 597 -20.28 -21.78 7.90
C ARG A 597 -20.35 -23.07 7.08
N MET A 598 -19.71 -23.13 5.91
CA MET A 598 -19.78 -24.29 5.01
C MET A 598 -19.09 -25.53 5.57
N ASP A 599 -18.05 -25.36 6.38
CA ASP A 599 -17.23 -26.44 6.93
C ASP A 599 -17.03 -26.30 8.46
N GLU A 600 -17.91 -25.55 9.14
CA GLU A 600 -17.82 -25.39 10.58
C GLU A 600 -18.03 -26.71 11.34
N SER A 601 -17.32 -26.87 12.47
CA SER A 601 -17.43 -28.09 13.29
C SER A 601 -18.83 -28.25 13.88
N VAL A 602 -19.26 -29.50 14.10
CA VAL A 602 -20.54 -29.84 14.76
C VAL A 602 -20.78 -29.04 16.04
N ASP A 603 -19.77 -28.90 16.90
CA ASP A 603 -19.90 -28.16 18.17
C ASP A 603 -20.24 -26.68 17.96
N LEU A 604 -19.62 -26.03 16.97
CA LEU A 604 -19.89 -24.63 16.62
C LEU A 604 -21.28 -24.48 15.97
N PHE A 605 -21.63 -25.38 15.06
CA PHE A 605 -22.93 -25.42 14.40
C PHE A 605 -24.08 -25.53 15.43
N LEU A 606 -23.99 -26.48 16.37
CA LEU A 606 -24.98 -26.66 17.43
C LEU A 606 -25.03 -25.49 18.41
N LYS A 607 -23.88 -24.87 18.72
CA LYS A 607 -23.83 -23.70 19.58
C LYS A 607 -24.53 -22.49 18.94
N ARG A 608 -24.43 -22.35 17.61
CA ARG A 608 -25.07 -21.27 16.85
C ARG A 608 -26.58 -21.48 16.71
N HIS A 609 -27.02 -22.73 16.64
CA HIS A 609 -28.42 -23.08 16.40
C HIS A 609 -29.02 -23.91 17.56
N PRO A 610 -29.50 -23.27 18.64
CA PRO A 610 -30.04 -23.96 19.82
C PRO A 610 -31.28 -24.83 19.58
N SER A 611 -31.93 -24.71 18.42
CA SER A 611 -33.04 -25.58 17.99
C SER A 611 -32.55 -26.94 17.47
N LEU A 612 -31.25 -27.12 17.28
CA LEU A 612 -30.62 -28.36 16.79
C LEU A 612 -29.92 -29.11 17.92
N VAL A 613 -29.92 -30.44 17.83
CA VAL A 613 -29.24 -31.35 18.75
C VAL A 613 -28.60 -32.50 17.99
N ALA A 614 -27.44 -32.97 18.45
CA ALA A 614 -26.84 -34.19 17.92
C ALA A 614 -27.59 -35.44 18.39
N VAL A 615 -27.88 -36.33 17.45
CA VAL A 615 -28.43 -37.67 17.70
C VAL A 615 -27.30 -38.68 17.81
N ASP A 616 -26.35 -38.64 16.86
CA ASP A 616 -25.14 -39.47 16.86
C ASP A 616 -24.03 -38.81 16.03
N GLY A 617 -23.00 -38.28 16.69
CA GLY A 617 -21.84 -37.66 16.03
C GLY A 617 -22.22 -36.54 15.05
N GLN A 618 -22.23 -36.87 13.76
CA GLN A 618 -22.53 -35.98 12.63
C GLN A 618 -24.01 -35.94 12.23
N VAL A 619 -24.87 -36.78 12.85
CA VAL A 619 -26.32 -36.78 12.61
C VAL A 619 -27.00 -35.82 13.57
N ILE A 620 -27.59 -34.77 13.03
CA ILE A 620 -28.21 -33.65 13.74
C ILE A 620 -29.70 -33.61 13.45
N THR A 621 -30.52 -33.28 14.45
CA THR A 621 -31.97 -33.13 14.29
C THR A 621 -32.49 -31.90 15.02
N PHE A 622 -33.72 -31.49 14.71
CA PHE A 622 -34.42 -30.46 15.48
C PHE A 622 -34.91 -31.02 16.81
N ASN A 623 -34.78 -30.24 17.89
CA ASN A 623 -35.23 -30.62 19.23
C ASN A 623 -36.73 -30.42 19.48
N SER A 624 -37.47 -29.97 18.46
CA SER A 624 -38.91 -29.72 18.48
C SER A 624 -39.52 -30.07 17.12
N ASN A 625 -40.77 -30.53 17.12
CA ASN A 625 -41.54 -30.77 15.90
C ASN A 625 -42.15 -29.49 15.32
N GLU A 626 -42.07 -28.36 16.01
CA GLU A 626 -42.41 -27.05 15.47
C GLU A 626 -41.22 -26.11 15.68
N VAL A 627 -40.63 -25.63 14.58
CA VAL A 627 -39.41 -24.83 14.58
C VAL A 627 -39.61 -23.60 13.71
N THR A 628 -39.25 -22.43 14.24
CA THR A 628 -39.22 -21.19 13.47
C THR A 628 -37.76 -20.78 13.22
N LEU A 629 -37.39 -20.60 11.95
CA LEU A 629 -36.08 -20.09 11.55
C LEU A 629 -36.20 -18.61 11.21
N SER A 630 -35.52 -17.76 12.00
CA SER A 630 -35.42 -16.32 11.77
C SER A 630 -34.16 -15.90 11.01
N GLU A 631 -33.23 -16.83 10.79
CA GLU A 631 -31.98 -16.63 10.07
C GLU A 631 -31.72 -17.83 9.15
N THR A 632 -30.95 -17.62 8.08
CA THR A 632 -30.60 -18.69 7.14
C THR A 632 -29.77 -19.77 7.84
N LEU A 633 -30.22 -21.01 7.70
CA LEU A 633 -29.54 -22.19 8.23
C LEU A 633 -28.58 -22.75 7.18
N ILE A 634 -27.32 -22.92 7.54
CA ILE A 634 -26.29 -23.53 6.69
C ILE A 634 -25.90 -24.85 7.31
N VAL A 635 -26.22 -25.96 6.66
CA VAL A 635 -25.81 -27.30 7.12
C VAL A 635 -24.42 -27.58 6.54
N PRO A 636 -23.38 -27.69 7.38
CA PRO A 636 -22.00 -27.84 6.91
C PRO A 636 -21.73 -29.18 6.21
N VAL A 637 -20.62 -29.24 5.48
CA VAL A 637 -20.08 -30.47 4.89
C VAL A 637 -19.87 -31.53 5.97
N GLY A 638 -20.26 -32.77 5.68
CA GLY A 638 -20.07 -33.91 6.58
C GLY A 638 -21.09 -33.99 7.73
N ILE A 639 -22.09 -33.12 7.77
CA ILE A 639 -23.24 -33.24 8.67
C ILE A 639 -24.42 -33.86 7.92
N GLU A 640 -25.15 -34.74 8.61
CA GLU A 640 -26.45 -35.24 8.17
C GLU A 640 -27.54 -34.56 9.00
N LEU A 641 -28.42 -33.79 8.37
CA LEU A 641 -29.61 -33.22 9.02
C LEU A 641 -30.80 -34.17 8.84
N ASP A 642 -31.23 -34.80 9.93
CA ASP A 642 -32.38 -35.68 10.01
C ASP A 642 -33.62 -34.90 10.50
N ILE A 643 -34.59 -34.68 9.62
CA ILE A 643 -35.84 -33.96 9.91
C ILE A 643 -36.92 -35.00 10.18
N GLN A 644 -37.37 -35.06 11.43
CA GLN A 644 -38.30 -36.11 11.89
C GLN A 644 -39.70 -35.99 11.28
N PRO A 645 -40.44 -37.10 11.10
CA PRO A 645 -41.84 -37.07 10.68
C PRO A 645 -42.71 -36.13 11.52
N GLY A 646 -43.60 -35.39 10.88
CA GLY A 646 -44.49 -34.43 11.53
C GLY A 646 -43.85 -33.10 11.91
N THR A 647 -42.60 -32.85 11.52
CA THR A 647 -41.93 -31.56 11.76
C THR A 647 -42.55 -30.45 10.90
N VAL A 648 -42.83 -29.30 11.50
CA VAL A 648 -43.28 -28.06 10.86
C VAL A 648 -42.17 -27.03 10.99
N LEU A 649 -41.53 -26.71 9.85
CA LEU A 649 -40.52 -25.66 9.72
C LEU A 649 -41.18 -24.38 9.19
N LYS A 650 -41.12 -23.32 10.00
CA LYS A 650 -41.62 -21.98 9.66
C LYS A 650 -40.43 -21.06 9.37
N LEU A 651 -40.23 -20.66 8.12
CA LEU A 651 -39.10 -19.82 7.72
C LEU A 651 -39.54 -18.35 7.59
N GLY A 652 -38.74 -17.43 8.13
CA GLY A 652 -38.95 -15.99 8.00
C GLY A 652 -38.86 -15.51 6.54
N PRO A 653 -39.30 -14.27 6.24
CA PRO A 653 -39.20 -13.70 4.88
C PRO A 653 -37.76 -13.75 4.36
N GLY A 654 -37.54 -14.39 3.21
CA GLY A 654 -36.21 -14.59 2.61
C GLY A 654 -35.24 -15.52 3.36
N VAL A 655 -35.63 -16.11 4.49
CA VAL A 655 -34.81 -17.08 5.23
C VAL A 655 -34.73 -18.38 4.44
N SER A 656 -33.52 -18.92 4.30
CA SER A 656 -33.24 -20.15 3.54
C SER A 656 -32.66 -21.26 4.42
N MET A 657 -32.63 -22.48 3.90
CA MET A 657 -31.84 -23.59 4.43
C MET A 657 -30.98 -24.16 3.32
N ILE A 658 -29.65 -23.96 3.40
CA ILE A 658 -28.69 -24.48 2.42
C ILE A 658 -27.87 -25.58 3.06
N SER A 659 -27.77 -26.72 2.39
CA SER A 659 -27.00 -27.86 2.87
C SER A 659 -25.86 -28.21 1.93
N TYR A 660 -24.66 -28.23 2.50
CA TYR A 660 -23.48 -28.84 1.91
C TYR A 660 -23.25 -30.28 2.43
N GLY A 661 -23.99 -30.67 3.47
CA GLY A 661 -24.13 -32.05 3.95
C GLY A 661 -25.43 -32.71 3.48
N VAL A 662 -25.74 -33.89 4.02
CA VAL A 662 -26.92 -34.69 3.62
C VAL A 662 -28.15 -34.21 4.39
N ILE A 663 -29.31 -34.09 3.71
CA ILE A 663 -30.61 -33.93 4.38
C ILE A 663 -31.45 -35.20 4.22
N LYS A 664 -31.95 -35.74 5.33
CA LYS A 664 -32.99 -36.76 5.35
C LYS A 664 -34.26 -36.19 5.96
N ALA A 665 -35.25 -35.89 5.13
CA ALA A 665 -36.57 -35.45 5.55
C ALA A 665 -37.57 -36.55 5.23
N LEU A 666 -37.73 -37.51 6.15
CA LEU A 666 -38.47 -38.75 5.91
C LEU A 666 -39.83 -38.72 6.59
N GLY A 667 -40.74 -37.88 6.11
CA GLY A 667 -42.12 -37.82 6.56
C GLY A 667 -42.92 -39.08 6.22
N THR A 668 -44.13 -39.15 6.77
CA THR A 668 -45.11 -40.21 6.47
C THR A 668 -46.44 -39.60 6.02
N ILE A 669 -47.34 -40.41 5.48
CA ILE A 669 -48.69 -39.95 5.10
C ILE A 669 -49.44 -39.41 6.34
N GLU A 670 -49.29 -40.08 7.49
CA GLU A 670 -49.93 -39.70 8.75
C GLU A 670 -49.24 -38.52 9.44
N ALA A 671 -47.93 -38.36 9.23
CA ALA A 671 -47.11 -37.30 9.81
C ALA A 671 -46.18 -36.70 8.74
N PRO A 672 -46.72 -35.91 7.80
CA PRO A 672 -45.93 -35.25 6.78
C PRO A 672 -45.05 -34.17 7.40
N ILE A 673 -43.93 -33.86 6.77
CA ILE A 673 -43.09 -32.71 7.12
C ILE A 673 -43.64 -31.49 6.37
N ALA A 674 -43.77 -30.35 7.02
CA ALA A 674 -44.26 -29.12 6.41
C ALA A 674 -43.21 -28.01 6.48
N ILE A 675 -42.93 -27.36 5.35
CA ILE A 675 -42.05 -26.20 5.22
C ILE A 675 -42.89 -25.05 4.66
N GLN A 676 -43.05 -24.00 5.46
CA GLN A 676 -44.02 -22.94 5.19
C GLN A 676 -43.52 -21.57 5.66
N SER A 677 -44.14 -20.50 5.15
CA SER A 677 -43.87 -19.14 5.63
C SER A 677 -44.19 -18.98 7.12
N ALA A 678 -43.27 -18.35 7.86
CA ALA A 678 -43.53 -17.91 9.23
C ALA A 678 -44.53 -16.74 9.28
N ILE A 679 -44.59 -15.93 8.21
CA ILE A 679 -45.51 -14.79 8.04
C ILE A 679 -46.35 -15.02 6.79
N ALA A 680 -47.67 -15.08 6.97
CA ALA A 680 -48.60 -15.33 5.86
C ALA A 680 -48.43 -14.31 4.73
N GLY A 681 -48.34 -14.81 3.49
CA GLY A 681 -48.18 -14.01 2.28
C GLY A 681 -46.78 -13.42 2.06
N GLN A 682 -45.81 -13.70 2.94
CA GLN A 682 -44.41 -13.31 2.73
C GLN A 682 -43.58 -14.57 2.46
N PRO A 683 -43.04 -14.74 1.24
CA PRO A 683 -42.32 -15.94 0.89
C PRO A 683 -41.01 -16.07 1.67
N TRP A 684 -40.71 -17.29 2.10
CA TRP A 684 -39.38 -17.65 2.59
C TRP A 684 -38.41 -17.81 1.41
N GLY A 685 -37.14 -18.07 1.68
CA GLY A 685 -36.11 -18.27 0.67
C GLY A 685 -36.18 -19.65 0.03
N VAL A 686 -35.06 -20.38 0.06
CA VAL A 686 -34.87 -21.68 -0.62
C VAL A 686 -34.48 -22.81 0.33
N ILE A 687 -34.87 -24.04 0.01
CA ILE A 687 -34.24 -25.27 0.51
C ILE A 687 -33.25 -25.74 -0.55
N GLY A 688 -31.96 -25.51 -0.31
CA GLY A 688 -30.89 -25.73 -1.28
C GLY A 688 -29.96 -26.89 -0.88
N LEU A 689 -29.57 -27.71 -1.85
CA LEU A 689 -28.49 -28.69 -1.73
C LEU A 689 -27.36 -28.30 -2.70
N ALA A 690 -26.13 -28.29 -2.20
CA ALA A 690 -24.98 -27.88 -3.00
C ALA A 690 -23.80 -28.82 -2.84
N GLY A 691 -23.32 -29.33 -3.98
CA GLY A 691 -22.09 -30.11 -4.07
C GLY A 691 -22.25 -31.57 -3.69
N LYS A 692 -21.25 -32.36 -4.07
CA LYS A 692 -21.27 -33.83 -3.98
C LYS A 692 -21.49 -34.38 -2.57
N ASP A 693 -21.07 -33.66 -1.53
CA ASP A 693 -21.13 -34.14 -0.14
C ASP A 693 -22.56 -34.07 0.43
N SER A 694 -23.48 -33.41 -0.28
CA SER A 694 -24.92 -33.48 -0.04
C SER A 694 -25.61 -34.66 -0.75
N SER A 695 -24.87 -35.48 -1.49
CA SER A 695 -25.43 -36.60 -2.26
C SER A 695 -25.99 -37.68 -1.35
N GLY A 696 -27.16 -38.21 -1.73
CA GLY A 696 -27.92 -39.15 -0.91
C GLY A 696 -28.96 -38.47 -0.02
N SER A 697 -29.20 -37.17 -0.23
CA SER A 697 -30.31 -36.45 0.39
C SER A 697 -31.64 -37.00 -0.11
N ARG A 698 -32.63 -37.10 0.78
CA ARG A 698 -33.93 -37.69 0.49
C ARG A 698 -35.05 -36.93 1.20
N PHE A 699 -36.12 -36.68 0.45
CA PHE A 699 -37.32 -36.01 0.91
C PHE A 699 -38.52 -36.91 0.59
N ASP A 700 -39.14 -37.44 1.64
CA ASP A 700 -40.34 -38.27 1.55
C ASP A 700 -41.51 -37.60 2.29
N ASN A 701 -42.69 -37.49 1.66
CA ASN A 701 -43.88 -36.88 2.28
C ASN A 701 -43.62 -35.48 2.86
N VAL A 702 -42.95 -34.62 2.08
CA VAL A 702 -42.61 -33.24 2.46
C VAL A 702 -43.48 -32.24 1.70
N ARG A 703 -44.09 -31.31 2.41
CA ARG A 703 -44.93 -30.25 1.84
C ARG A 703 -44.20 -28.92 1.91
N LEU A 704 -43.91 -28.32 0.75
CA LEU A 704 -43.26 -27.02 0.62
C LEU A 704 -44.25 -26.04 -0.01
N ASP A 705 -44.51 -24.94 0.69
CA ASP A 705 -45.46 -23.91 0.26
C ASP A 705 -44.85 -22.52 0.33
N ASN A 706 -45.02 -21.72 -0.73
CA ASN A 706 -44.73 -20.29 -0.75
C ASN A 706 -43.25 -19.91 -0.52
N GLY A 707 -42.31 -20.70 -1.05
CA GLY A 707 -40.87 -20.34 -1.09
C GLY A 707 -40.50 -19.52 -2.33
N LYS A 708 -39.25 -19.04 -2.40
CA LYS A 708 -38.73 -18.24 -3.53
C LYS A 708 -37.24 -18.56 -3.83
N ASP A 709 -36.65 -17.83 -4.77
CA ASP A 709 -35.22 -17.88 -5.09
C ASP A 709 -34.31 -17.27 -3.99
N ALA A 710 -33.02 -17.60 -4.03
CA ALA A 710 -32.00 -16.94 -3.21
C ALA A 710 -30.60 -16.99 -3.84
N TYR A 711 -29.76 -16.02 -3.47
CA TYR A 711 -28.33 -16.01 -3.79
C TYR A 711 -27.51 -16.20 -2.51
N ILE A 712 -26.83 -17.34 -2.37
CA ILE A 712 -26.09 -17.70 -1.15
C ILE A 712 -24.73 -18.29 -1.53
N ASN A 713 -23.65 -17.76 -0.94
CA ASN A 713 -22.28 -18.21 -1.14
C ASN A 713 -21.84 -18.30 -2.61
N GLY A 714 -22.24 -17.31 -3.41
CA GLY A 714 -21.93 -17.28 -4.86
C GLY A 714 -22.83 -18.15 -5.74
N VAL A 715 -23.86 -18.80 -5.19
CA VAL A 715 -24.77 -19.69 -5.92
C VAL A 715 -26.17 -19.08 -5.97
N TYR A 716 -26.74 -18.99 -7.17
CA TYR A 716 -28.14 -18.64 -7.39
C TYR A 716 -29.00 -19.91 -7.43
N TYR A 717 -29.93 -20.02 -6.49
CA TYR A 717 -30.92 -21.08 -6.45
C TYR A 717 -32.24 -20.53 -6.99
N SER A 718 -32.60 -20.92 -8.21
CA SER A 718 -33.75 -20.37 -8.96
C SER A 718 -35.10 -20.94 -8.54
N GLY A 719 -35.12 -22.00 -7.73
CA GLY A 719 -36.34 -22.62 -7.22
C GLY A 719 -36.50 -22.54 -5.71
N MET A 720 -37.73 -22.71 -5.20
CA MET A 720 -37.95 -22.83 -3.74
C MET A 720 -37.32 -24.10 -3.14
N PHE A 721 -37.15 -25.12 -3.98
CA PHE A 721 -36.24 -26.23 -3.74
C PHE A 721 -35.21 -26.26 -4.87
N ALA A 722 -33.93 -26.41 -4.53
CA ALA A 722 -32.88 -26.48 -5.54
C ALA A 722 -31.78 -27.47 -5.14
N ALA A 723 -31.29 -28.26 -6.08
CA ALA A 723 -30.20 -29.20 -5.83
C ALA A 723 -29.18 -29.22 -6.95
N HIS A 724 -27.96 -28.77 -6.64
CA HIS A 724 -26.92 -28.52 -7.62
C HIS A 724 -25.70 -29.42 -7.39
N SER A 725 -25.26 -30.12 -8.45
CA SER A 725 -24.10 -31.02 -8.43
C SER A 725 -24.16 -32.09 -7.33
N THR A 726 -25.34 -32.69 -7.15
CA THR A 726 -25.63 -33.64 -6.08
C THR A 726 -26.59 -34.76 -6.54
N ALA A 727 -26.81 -35.75 -5.68
CA ALA A 727 -27.82 -36.78 -5.88
C ALA A 727 -28.97 -36.63 -4.86
N VAL A 728 -30.20 -36.50 -5.34
CA VAL A 728 -31.38 -36.27 -4.50
C VAL A 728 -32.61 -37.07 -4.95
N ASP A 729 -33.33 -37.63 -3.99
CA ASP A 729 -34.62 -38.30 -4.22
C ASP A 729 -35.76 -37.49 -3.57
N LEU A 730 -36.80 -37.20 -4.35
CA LEU A 730 -38.03 -36.52 -3.94
C LEU A 730 -39.21 -37.44 -4.18
N ASN A 731 -39.89 -37.88 -3.12
CA ASN A 731 -40.97 -38.85 -3.21
C ASN A 731 -42.19 -38.43 -2.36
N TYR A 732 -43.40 -38.49 -2.92
CA TYR A 732 -44.62 -38.02 -2.24
C TYR A 732 -44.52 -36.57 -1.72
N CYS A 733 -43.76 -35.71 -2.40
CA CYS A 733 -43.62 -34.31 -2.01
C CYS A 733 -44.72 -33.44 -2.63
N SER A 734 -45.02 -32.29 -2.04
CA SER A 734 -45.88 -31.28 -2.64
C SER A 734 -45.18 -29.93 -2.72
N PHE A 735 -45.27 -29.29 -3.88
CA PHE A 735 -44.64 -28.00 -4.20
C PHE A 735 -45.72 -27.02 -4.66
N THR A 736 -46.07 -26.06 -3.80
CA THR A 736 -47.21 -25.17 -4.05
C THR A 736 -46.86 -23.70 -3.89
N GLN A 737 -47.44 -22.86 -4.76
CA GLN A 737 -47.33 -21.40 -4.67
C GLN A 737 -45.88 -20.87 -4.64
N ALA A 738 -44.94 -21.53 -5.33
CA ALA A 738 -43.58 -21.00 -5.47
C ALA A 738 -43.60 -19.60 -6.11
N ASN A 739 -42.82 -18.68 -5.55
CA ASN A 739 -42.62 -17.32 -6.03
C ASN A 739 -41.24 -17.13 -6.70
N ALA A 740 -40.62 -18.21 -7.16
CA ALA A 740 -39.36 -18.21 -7.89
C ALA A 740 -39.59 -18.52 -9.37
N ASP A 741 -38.53 -18.48 -10.18
CA ASP A 741 -38.56 -18.94 -11.58
C ASP A 741 -38.94 -20.44 -11.65
N ASP A 742 -38.56 -21.23 -10.64
CA ASP A 742 -38.88 -22.66 -10.54
C ASP A 742 -39.56 -23.02 -9.21
N ALA A 743 -40.38 -24.07 -9.16
CA ALA A 743 -40.72 -24.72 -7.89
C ALA A 743 -39.61 -25.67 -7.44
N VAL A 744 -39.06 -26.46 -8.38
CA VAL A 744 -37.90 -27.33 -8.17
C VAL A 744 -36.87 -27.10 -9.27
N ASN A 745 -35.61 -26.81 -8.90
CA ASN A 745 -34.49 -26.70 -9.83
C ASN A 745 -33.41 -27.76 -9.55
N LEU A 746 -33.10 -28.61 -10.54
CA LEU A 746 -32.00 -29.58 -10.46
C LEU A 746 -30.93 -29.25 -11.51
N LYS A 747 -29.68 -29.04 -11.10
CA LYS A 747 -28.59 -28.66 -12.01
C LYS A 747 -27.35 -29.53 -11.84
N ASN A 748 -26.89 -30.17 -12.92
CA ASN A 748 -25.77 -31.13 -12.91
C ASN A 748 -25.95 -32.25 -11.87
N SER A 749 -27.21 -32.66 -11.65
CA SER A 749 -27.60 -33.56 -10.57
C SER A 749 -28.12 -34.90 -11.09
N THR A 750 -28.20 -35.87 -10.19
CA THR A 750 -28.86 -37.18 -10.40
C THR A 750 -30.03 -37.28 -9.43
N GLY A 751 -31.09 -38.00 -9.79
CA GLY A 751 -32.19 -38.15 -8.83
C GLY A 751 -33.45 -38.82 -9.35
N LYS A 752 -34.39 -38.96 -8.44
CA LYS A 752 -35.75 -39.44 -8.72
C LYS A 752 -36.77 -38.46 -8.16
N ILE A 753 -37.75 -38.11 -8.98
CA ILE A 753 -38.89 -37.30 -8.59
C ILE A 753 -40.12 -38.15 -8.85
N GLU A 754 -40.67 -38.70 -7.76
CA GLU A 754 -41.72 -39.71 -7.82
C GLU A 754 -42.94 -39.32 -6.99
N ASN A 755 -44.14 -39.70 -7.46
CA ASN A 755 -45.40 -39.59 -6.71
C ASN A 755 -45.70 -38.19 -6.13
N SER A 756 -45.16 -37.12 -6.73
CA SER A 756 -45.16 -35.78 -6.17
C SER A 756 -46.18 -34.87 -6.86
N TYR A 757 -46.57 -33.78 -6.19
CA TYR A 757 -47.61 -32.86 -6.64
C TYR A 757 -47.10 -31.43 -6.77
N PHE A 758 -47.27 -30.82 -7.94
CA PHE A 758 -46.87 -29.45 -8.26
C PHE A 758 -48.11 -28.64 -8.63
N TYR A 759 -48.43 -27.61 -7.85
CA TYR A 759 -49.68 -26.88 -8.00
C TYR A 759 -49.56 -25.37 -7.83
N ASN A 760 -50.13 -24.64 -8.81
CA ASN A 760 -50.28 -23.19 -8.75
C ASN A 760 -48.97 -22.45 -8.42
N ASN A 761 -47.87 -22.89 -9.03
CA ASN A 761 -46.57 -22.21 -8.97
C ASN A 761 -46.52 -21.06 -9.98
N HIS A 762 -45.77 -19.99 -9.67
CA HIS A 762 -45.81 -18.76 -10.48
C HIS A 762 -45.25 -18.93 -11.89
N PHE A 763 -44.19 -19.74 -12.04
CA PHE A 763 -43.51 -20.03 -13.30
C PHE A 763 -43.35 -21.55 -13.49
N ASP A 764 -42.12 -22.05 -13.69
CA ASP A 764 -41.87 -23.45 -14.02
C ASP A 764 -42.07 -24.33 -12.78
N ALA A 765 -42.68 -25.50 -12.95
CA ALA A 765 -42.86 -26.41 -11.83
C ALA A 765 -41.59 -27.23 -11.55
N LEU A 766 -40.98 -27.77 -12.60
CA LEU A 766 -39.76 -28.54 -12.49
C LEU A 766 -38.81 -28.16 -13.64
N ASP A 767 -37.65 -27.63 -13.28
CA ASP A 767 -36.55 -27.35 -14.21
C ASP A 767 -35.35 -28.27 -13.91
N VAL A 768 -34.88 -28.98 -14.94
CA VAL A 768 -33.77 -29.92 -14.87
C VAL A 768 -32.72 -29.59 -15.91
N ASP A 769 -31.64 -28.98 -15.43
CA ASP A 769 -30.51 -28.51 -16.21
C ASP A 769 -29.34 -29.50 -16.18
N PHE A 770 -28.96 -30.01 -17.35
CA PHE A 770 -27.82 -30.90 -17.59
C PHE A 770 -27.78 -32.11 -16.63
N PRO A 771 -28.87 -32.90 -16.51
CA PRO A 771 -28.90 -34.04 -15.62
C PRO A 771 -27.91 -35.12 -16.04
N LEU A 772 -27.32 -35.79 -15.06
CA LEU A 772 -26.47 -36.96 -15.30
C LEU A 772 -27.29 -38.25 -15.46
N ASP A 773 -28.35 -38.40 -14.65
CA ASP A 773 -29.33 -39.49 -14.67
C ASP A 773 -30.57 -39.05 -13.88
N ILE A 774 -31.74 -38.95 -14.51
CA ILE A 774 -32.96 -38.47 -13.85
C ILE A 774 -34.19 -39.29 -14.22
N LEU A 775 -34.99 -39.63 -13.20
CA LEU A 775 -36.32 -40.22 -13.33
C LEU A 775 -37.38 -39.25 -12.83
N ILE A 776 -38.37 -38.93 -13.66
CA ILE A 776 -39.54 -38.11 -13.31
C ILE A 776 -40.77 -38.97 -13.54
N ALA A 777 -41.32 -39.57 -12.47
CA ALA A 777 -42.38 -40.57 -12.61
C ALA A 777 -43.58 -40.41 -11.68
N GLU A 778 -44.78 -40.76 -12.16
CA GLU A 778 -46.01 -40.82 -11.35
C GLU A 778 -46.38 -39.49 -10.67
N ASN A 779 -45.97 -38.35 -11.22
CA ASN A 779 -46.23 -37.03 -10.63
C ASN A 779 -47.50 -36.38 -11.21
N ARG A 780 -48.04 -35.41 -10.47
CA ARG A 780 -49.15 -34.57 -10.90
C ARG A 780 -48.71 -33.11 -10.96
N PHE A 781 -48.93 -32.47 -12.11
CA PHE A 781 -48.63 -31.05 -12.36
C PHE A 781 -49.93 -30.35 -12.76
N GLU A 782 -50.38 -29.38 -11.97
CA GLU A 782 -51.67 -28.71 -12.19
C GLU A 782 -51.55 -27.19 -12.06
N ASP A 783 -52.07 -26.49 -13.07
CA ASP A 783 -52.30 -25.04 -13.04
C ASP A 783 -51.03 -24.22 -12.73
N ASN A 784 -49.87 -24.65 -13.23
CA ASN A 784 -48.58 -23.94 -13.08
C ASN A 784 -48.42 -22.86 -14.15
N GLY A 785 -47.84 -21.72 -13.78
CA GLY A 785 -47.85 -20.51 -14.61
C GLY A 785 -47.03 -20.58 -15.90
N ASN A 786 -46.04 -21.47 -15.98
CA ASN A 786 -45.21 -21.65 -17.17
C ASN A 786 -45.06 -23.15 -17.52
N ASP A 787 -43.84 -23.70 -17.62
CA ASP A 787 -43.62 -25.09 -18.03
C ASP A 787 -43.87 -26.06 -16.84
N ALA A 788 -44.52 -27.21 -17.09
CA ALA A 788 -44.68 -28.22 -16.03
C ALA A 788 -43.38 -29.02 -15.82
N ILE A 789 -42.71 -29.41 -16.90
CA ILE A 789 -41.39 -30.03 -16.86
C ILE A 789 -40.53 -29.37 -17.94
N ASP A 790 -39.47 -28.64 -17.58
CA ASP A 790 -38.41 -28.21 -18.52
C ASP A 790 -37.15 -29.04 -18.29
N VAL A 791 -36.61 -29.61 -19.36
CA VAL A 791 -35.34 -30.33 -19.34
C VAL A 791 -34.39 -29.77 -20.39
N SER A 792 -33.17 -29.46 -19.98
CA SER A 792 -32.14 -28.89 -20.84
C SER A 792 -30.86 -29.75 -20.80
N GLY A 793 -30.38 -30.20 -21.96
CA GLY A 793 -29.23 -31.11 -22.05
C GLY A 793 -29.42 -32.47 -21.34
N GLY A 794 -28.40 -33.34 -21.39
CA GLY A 794 -28.41 -34.65 -20.74
C GLY A 794 -28.92 -35.82 -21.61
N GLU A 795 -28.36 -37.00 -21.37
CA GLU A 795 -28.61 -38.21 -22.19
C GLU A 795 -29.45 -39.28 -21.47
N LYS A 796 -29.60 -39.18 -20.14
CA LYS A 796 -30.29 -40.18 -19.31
C LYS A 796 -31.46 -39.52 -18.58
N ILE A 797 -32.54 -39.33 -19.32
CA ILE A 797 -33.76 -38.67 -18.82
C ILE A 797 -34.93 -39.59 -19.12
N LEU A 798 -35.67 -40.00 -18.09
CA LEU A 798 -36.89 -40.78 -18.20
C LEU A 798 -38.07 -40.04 -17.56
N ILE A 799 -39.07 -39.70 -18.36
CA ILE A 799 -40.30 -39.02 -17.95
C ILE A 799 -41.47 -39.99 -18.14
N LEU A 800 -42.03 -40.51 -17.06
CA LEU A 800 -42.91 -41.69 -17.08
C LEU A 800 -44.21 -41.48 -16.27
N ASN A 801 -45.37 -41.83 -16.84
CA ASN A 801 -46.63 -41.92 -16.06
C ASN A 801 -47.07 -40.63 -15.33
N ASN A 802 -46.68 -39.45 -15.81
CA ASN A 802 -47.08 -38.19 -15.19
C ASN A 802 -48.43 -37.70 -15.73
N ARG A 803 -49.16 -36.97 -14.89
CA ARG A 803 -50.39 -36.26 -15.24
C ARG A 803 -50.15 -34.77 -15.20
N ILE A 804 -50.30 -34.11 -16.35
CA ILE A 804 -50.04 -32.69 -16.54
C ILE A 804 -51.33 -32.03 -17.03
N ARG A 805 -51.79 -31.01 -16.31
CA ARG A 805 -53.01 -30.29 -16.67
C ARG A 805 -52.84 -28.78 -16.47
N GLY A 806 -53.27 -27.99 -17.45
CA GLY A 806 -53.38 -26.54 -17.26
C GLY A 806 -52.03 -25.83 -17.16
N SER A 807 -50.97 -26.34 -17.81
CA SER A 807 -49.69 -25.63 -17.89
C SER A 807 -49.85 -24.32 -18.67
N GLY A 808 -49.28 -23.23 -18.15
CA GLY A 808 -49.37 -21.90 -18.75
C GLY A 808 -48.59 -21.74 -20.06
N ASP A 809 -47.51 -22.50 -20.26
CA ASP A 809 -46.77 -22.55 -21.53
C ASP A 809 -46.64 -23.99 -22.07
N LYS A 810 -45.68 -24.81 -21.61
CA LYS A 810 -45.49 -26.18 -22.11
C LYS A 810 -45.78 -27.22 -21.03
N GLY A 811 -46.44 -28.32 -21.41
CA GLY A 811 -46.56 -29.49 -20.56
C GLY A 811 -45.19 -30.11 -20.31
N ILE A 812 -44.47 -30.44 -21.38
CA ILE A 812 -43.07 -30.87 -21.32
C ILE A 812 -42.25 -30.07 -22.33
N SER A 813 -41.20 -29.41 -21.86
CA SER A 813 -40.20 -28.70 -22.66
C SER A 813 -38.90 -29.48 -22.69
N VAL A 814 -38.34 -29.69 -23.88
CA VAL A 814 -37.09 -30.44 -24.07
C VAL A 814 -36.14 -29.62 -24.94
N GLY A 815 -35.01 -29.19 -24.41
CA GLY A 815 -34.07 -28.31 -25.10
C GLY A 815 -32.59 -28.69 -25.02
N GLU A 816 -31.74 -27.89 -25.67
CA GLU A 816 -30.28 -27.89 -25.53
C GLU A 816 -29.62 -29.28 -25.72
N ALA A 817 -30.02 -29.99 -26.78
CA ALA A 817 -29.54 -31.33 -27.10
C ALA A 817 -29.87 -32.44 -26.07
N ALA A 818 -30.89 -32.25 -25.23
CA ALA A 818 -31.43 -33.31 -24.38
C ALA A 818 -31.99 -34.49 -25.21
N ASN A 819 -31.86 -35.72 -24.69
CA ASN A 819 -32.37 -36.94 -25.33
C ASN A 819 -33.28 -37.76 -24.41
N PRO A 820 -34.48 -37.27 -24.04
CA PRO A 820 -35.35 -37.97 -23.09
C PRO A 820 -36.17 -39.08 -23.71
N PHE A 821 -36.49 -40.07 -22.87
CA PHE A 821 -37.61 -41.00 -23.09
C PHE A 821 -38.85 -40.47 -22.35
N ILE A 822 -39.91 -40.19 -23.10
CA ILE A 822 -41.18 -39.65 -22.59
C ILE A 822 -42.27 -40.69 -22.81
N ILE A 823 -42.72 -41.35 -21.75
CA ILE A 823 -43.54 -42.56 -21.84
C ILE A 823 -44.81 -42.45 -20.99
N ASN A 824 -45.97 -42.77 -21.59
CA ASN A 824 -47.24 -42.94 -20.87
C ASN A 824 -47.65 -41.74 -20.00
N ASN A 825 -47.38 -40.53 -20.46
CA ASN A 825 -47.82 -39.29 -19.80
C ASN A 825 -49.18 -38.85 -20.35
N LEU A 826 -49.99 -38.22 -19.50
CA LEU A 826 -51.26 -37.57 -19.87
C LEU A 826 -51.08 -36.06 -19.76
N ILE A 827 -51.24 -35.32 -20.87
CA ILE A 827 -51.01 -33.88 -20.96
C ILE A 827 -52.27 -33.22 -21.51
N THR A 828 -52.89 -32.34 -20.72
CA THR A 828 -54.22 -31.82 -21.03
C THR A 828 -54.39 -30.34 -20.73
N ASP A 829 -55.25 -29.68 -21.51
CA ASP A 829 -55.78 -28.34 -21.20
C ASP A 829 -54.71 -27.24 -21.01
N GLY A 830 -53.56 -27.34 -21.69
CA GLY A 830 -52.46 -26.35 -21.65
C GLY A 830 -52.24 -25.60 -22.97
N ASN A 831 -51.21 -24.75 -23.04
CA ASN A 831 -50.88 -24.04 -24.28
C ASN A 831 -50.16 -24.95 -25.29
N ILE A 832 -49.01 -25.54 -24.93
CA ILE A 832 -48.31 -26.55 -25.74
C ILE A 832 -48.20 -27.85 -24.94
N GLY A 833 -48.52 -28.99 -25.55
CA GLY A 833 -48.38 -30.30 -24.91
C GLY A 833 -46.92 -30.68 -24.68
N ILE A 834 -46.17 -30.91 -25.77
CA ILE A 834 -44.73 -31.18 -25.74
C ILE A 834 -44.00 -30.27 -26.71
N ALA A 835 -42.93 -29.61 -26.27
CA ALA A 835 -42.02 -28.87 -27.14
C ALA A 835 -40.64 -29.51 -27.20
N VAL A 836 -40.09 -29.67 -28.41
CA VAL A 836 -38.73 -30.16 -28.63
C VAL A 836 -37.94 -29.08 -29.38
N LYS A 837 -36.91 -28.53 -28.74
CA LYS A 837 -36.17 -27.37 -29.20
C LYS A 837 -34.66 -27.60 -29.23
N ASP A 838 -33.96 -26.77 -29.99
CA ASP A 838 -32.51 -26.56 -29.87
C ASP A 838 -31.67 -27.85 -29.90
N SER A 839 -31.74 -28.60 -31.00
CA SER A 839 -31.05 -29.90 -31.22
C SER A 839 -31.46 -31.04 -30.29
N ALA A 840 -32.47 -30.87 -29.44
CA ALA A 840 -32.99 -31.97 -28.63
C ALA A 840 -33.58 -33.10 -29.50
N GLU A 841 -33.47 -34.33 -29.01
CA GLU A 841 -34.01 -35.55 -29.63
C GLU A 841 -34.92 -36.29 -28.64
N ALA A 842 -36.24 -36.09 -28.72
CA ALA A 842 -37.18 -36.74 -27.83
C ALA A 842 -37.73 -38.06 -28.42
N LYS A 843 -37.73 -39.12 -27.60
CA LYS A 843 -38.39 -40.40 -27.91
C LYS A 843 -39.67 -40.52 -27.10
N ILE A 844 -40.81 -40.45 -27.78
CA ILE A 844 -42.12 -40.28 -27.17
C ILE A 844 -42.96 -41.54 -27.45
N ALA A 845 -43.50 -42.19 -26.42
CA ALA A 845 -44.33 -43.38 -26.60
C ALA A 845 -45.53 -43.44 -25.66
N HIS A 846 -46.69 -43.87 -26.17
CA HIS A 846 -47.92 -44.03 -25.37
C HIS A 846 -48.38 -42.76 -24.65
N VAL A 847 -48.02 -41.59 -25.14
CA VAL A 847 -48.44 -40.31 -24.54
C VAL A 847 -49.83 -39.94 -25.05
N THR A 848 -50.66 -39.38 -24.18
CA THR A 848 -51.98 -38.82 -24.54
C THR A 848 -51.95 -37.31 -24.35
N ILE A 849 -52.12 -36.55 -25.43
CA ILE A 849 -52.07 -35.09 -25.48
C ILE A 849 -53.42 -34.57 -25.97
N LEU A 850 -54.21 -33.94 -25.09
CA LEU A 850 -55.60 -33.56 -25.37
C LEU A 850 -55.90 -32.10 -25.03
N ARG A 851 -56.67 -31.42 -25.89
CA ARG A 851 -57.22 -30.07 -25.61
C ARG A 851 -56.15 -29.01 -25.30
N ASN A 852 -55.00 -29.10 -25.96
CA ASN A 852 -53.97 -28.06 -25.90
C ASN A 852 -54.06 -27.13 -27.11
N GLY A 853 -53.46 -25.94 -27.03
CA GLY A 853 -53.28 -25.07 -28.21
C GLY A 853 -52.46 -25.78 -29.30
N VAL A 854 -51.28 -26.31 -28.93
CA VAL A 854 -50.47 -27.16 -29.81
C VAL A 854 -50.19 -28.49 -29.12
N GLY A 855 -50.42 -29.62 -29.79
CA GLY A 855 -50.11 -30.95 -29.27
C GLY A 855 -48.60 -31.15 -29.11
N VAL A 856 -47.86 -31.12 -30.23
CA VAL A 856 -46.39 -31.19 -30.25
C VAL A 856 -45.79 -30.08 -31.10
N ALA A 857 -44.89 -29.28 -30.52
CA ALA A 857 -44.18 -28.21 -31.20
C ALA A 857 -42.68 -28.53 -31.35
N LEU A 858 -42.10 -28.33 -32.55
CA LEU A 858 -40.67 -28.51 -32.78
C LEU A 858 -40.06 -27.30 -33.46
N TYR A 859 -39.05 -26.70 -32.83
CA TYR A 859 -38.48 -25.47 -33.35
C TYR A 859 -37.07 -25.18 -32.84
N ARG A 860 -36.35 -24.33 -33.57
CA ARG A 860 -35.08 -23.75 -33.14
C ARG A 860 -35.30 -22.40 -32.46
N LYS A 861 -35.05 -22.32 -31.15
CA LYS A 861 -35.11 -21.07 -30.37
C LYS A 861 -33.78 -20.33 -30.38
N LYS A 862 -32.67 -21.06 -30.24
CA LYS A 862 -31.31 -20.54 -30.09
C LYS A 862 -30.49 -20.79 -31.36
N LYS A 863 -29.86 -19.74 -31.89
CA LYS A 863 -29.04 -19.81 -33.11
C LYS A 863 -27.85 -20.77 -33.03
N LEU A 864 -27.39 -21.16 -31.84
CA LEU A 864 -26.27 -22.09 -31.69
C LEU A 864 -26.64 -23.53 -32.06
N PHE A 865 -27.91 -23.91 -31.90
CA PHE A 865 -28.40 -25.27 -32.10
C PHE A 865 -29.12 -25.43 -33.44
N GLN A 866 -29.54 -26.64 -33.78
CA GLN A 866 -30.43 -26.97 -34.90
C GLN A 866 -31.90 -27.05 -34.42
N GLY A 867 -32.84 -27.37 -35.30
CA GLY A 867 -34.22 -27.67 -34.91
C GLY A 867 -34.33 -28.89 -34.00
N GLY A 868 -35.49 -29.05 -33.38
CA GLY A 868 -35.79 -30.19 -32.52
C GLY A 868 -36.16 -31.42 -33.33
N MET A 869 -35.90 -32.61 -32.76
CA MET A 869 -36.27 -33.88 -33.36
C MET A 869 -37.14 -34.70 -32.41
N ALA A 870 -38.31 -35.14 -32.87
CA ALA A 870 -39.16 -36.05 -32.11
C ALA A 870 -39.45 -37.33 -32.88
N THR A 871 -39.38 -38.47 -32.19
CA THR A 871 -39.90 -39.74 -32.71
C THR A 871 -41.03 -40.21 -31.80
N ILE A 872 -42.23 -40.38 -32.36
CA ILE A 872 -43.48 -40.57 -31.62
C ILE A 872 -44.14 -41.88 -32.02
N TYR A 873 -44.49 -42.73 -31.03
CA TYR A 873 -45.10 -44.04 -31.24
C TYR A 873 -46.30 -44.29 -30.33
N ASN A 874 -47.32 -44.98 -30.83
CA ASN A 874 -48.45 -45.47 -30.04
C ASN A 874 -49.17 -44.38 -29.21
N SER A 875 -49.06 -43.12 -29.62
CA SER A 875 -49.54 -41.95 -28.87
C SER A 875 -50.88 -41.45 -29.41
N ILE A 876 -51.53 -40.59 -28.64
CA ILE A 876 -52.81 -39.96 -28.98
C ILE A 876 -52.61 -38.45 -28.94
N LEU A 877 -52.84 -37.81 -30.08
CA LEU A 877 -52.86 -36.36 -30.27
C LEU A 877 -54.27 -36.04 -30.80
N TRP A 878 -55.13 -35.50 -29.94
CA TRP A 878 -56.56 -35.37 -30.24
C TRP A 878 -57.18 -34.16 -29.55
N GLU A 879 -58.13 -33.49 -30.19
CA GLU A 879 -58.77 -32.27 -29.71
C GLU A 879 -57.78 -31.11 -29.42
N ASN A 880 -56.58 -31.10 -29.99
CA ASN A 880 -55.68 -29.95 -29.88
C ASN A 880 -56.02 -28.92 -30.99
N GLU A 881 -55.79 -27.62 -30.79
CA GLU A 881 -56.05 -26.64 -31.87
C GLU A 881 -55.13 -26.89 -33.08
N VAL A 882 -53.89 -27.30 -32.81
CA VAL A 882 -52.91 -27.79 -33.79
C VAL A 882 -52.25 -29.05 -33.25
N GLU A 883 -52.39 -30.19 -33.92
CA GLU A 883 -51.82 -31.45 -33.41
C GLU A 883 -50.27 -31.45 -33.42
N VAL A 884 -49.66 -31.03 -34.53
CA VAL A 884 -48.20 -30.95 -34.66
C VAL A 884 -47.79 -29.68 -35.41
N GLU A 885 -46.91 -28.89 -34.80
CA GLU A 885 -46.29 -27.71 -35.40
C GLU A 885 -44.77 -27.90 -35.49
N ARG A 886 -44.16 -27.59 -36.65
CA ARG A 886 -42.70 -27.66 -36.84
C ARG A 886 -42.15 -26.54 -37.71
N ASP A 887 -40.97 -26.04 -37.36
CA ASP A 887 -40.20 -25.17 -38.25
C ASP A 887 -39.44 -25.98 -39.34
N PRO A 888 -38.86 -25.32 -40.37
CA PRO A 888 -38.14 -26.00 -41.45
C PRO A 888 -36.85 -26.72 -41.03
N ASP A 889 -36.30 -26.39 -39.86
CA ASP A 889 -35.05 -26.95 -39.34
C ASP A 889 -35.31 -28.19 -38.45
N SER A 890 -36.58 -28.50 -38.17
CA SER A 890 -37.02 -29.51 -37.20
C SER A 890 -37.64 -30.75 -37.88
N THR A 891 -37.55 -31.91 -37.22
CA THR A 891 -38.00 -33.19 -37.77
C THR A 891 -38.90 -33.94 -36.78
N VAL A 892 -40.00 -34.50 -37.29
CA VAL A 892 -40.90 -35.34 -36.49
C VAL A 892 -41.25 -36.58 -37.29
N ASN A 893 -41.10 -37.73 -36.66
CA ASN A 893 -41.49 -39.03 -37.19
C ASN A 893 -42.57 -39.60 -36.27
N LEU A 894 -43.76 -39.88 -36.81
CA LEU A 894 -44.92 -40.28 -36.04
C LEU A 894 -45.47 -41.59 -36.62
N HIS A 895 -45.59 -42.62 -35.78
CA HIS A 895 -45.96 -43.97 -36.21
C HIS A 895 -46.98 -44.60 -35.26
N PHE A 896 -47.84 -45.48 -35.78
CA PHE A 896 -48.80 -46.29 -35.01
C PHE A 896 -49.62 -45.50 -33.97
N SER A 897 -49.91 -44.24 -34.25
CA SER A 897 -50.52 -43.28 -33.33
C SER A 897 -51.88 -42.84 -33.85
N SER A 898 -52.72 -42.29 -32.97
CA SER A 898 -54.01 -41.69 -33.35
C SER A 898 -53.89 -40.17 -33.34
N VAL A 899 -54.07 -39.54 -34.50
CA VAL A 899 -53.91 -38.09 -34.69
C VAL A 899 -55.15 -37.53 -35.37
N GLU A 900 -55.77 -36.51 -34.77
CA GLU A 900 -56.95 -35.86 -35.36
C GLU A 900 -56.58 -35.18 -36.69
N GLY A 901 -57.34 -35.45 -37.75
CA GLY A 901 -57.04 -34.98 -39.11
C GLY A 901 -55.94 -35.75 -39.86
N GLY A 902 -55.36 -36.80 -39.26
CA GLY A 902 -54.36 -37.68 -39.88
C GLY A 902 -52.94 -37.11 -39.93
N PHE A 903 -51.98 -37.90 -40.45
CA PHE A 903 -50.57 -37.50 -40.61
C PHE A 903 -49.96 -38.13 -41.89
N GLU A 904 -48.79 -37.66 -42.32
CA GLU A 904 -48.15 -38.07 -43.59
C GLU A 904 -47.78 -39.58 -43.65
N ASP A 905 -47.68 -40.27 -42.50
CA ASP A 905 -47.29 -41.68 -42.40
C ASP A 905 -48.51 -42.63 -42.39
N GLU A 906 -48.49 -43.67 -43.23
CA GLU A 906 -49.61 -44.63 -43.40
C GLU A 906 -49.93 -45.47 -42.15
N SER A 907 -49.02 -45.55 -41.17
CA SER A 907 -49.26 -46.22 -39.90
C SER A 907 -50.04 -45.38 -38.89
N VAL A 908 -50.37 -44.13 -39.22
CA VAL A 908 -51.12 -43.20 -38.38
C VAL A 908 -52.60 -43.28 -38.74
N GLU A 909 -53.43 -43.56 -37.75
CA GLU A 909 -54.87 -43.72 -37.95
C GLU A 909 -55.63 -42.47 -37.51
N GLU A 910 -56.53 -41.98 -38.37
CA GLU A 910 -57.57 -41.02 -37.99
C GLU A 910 -58.76 -41.79 -37.39
N ARG A 911 -58.59 -42.27 -36.16
CA ARG A 911 -59.61 -43.00 -35.40
C ARG A 911 -59.82 -42.36 -34.04
N GLU A 912 -61.04 -41.91 -33.81
CA GLU A 912 -61.47 -41.33 -32.53
C GLU A 912 -61.12 -42.29 -31.36
N PRO A 913 -60.23 -41.87 -30.44
CA PRO A 913 -59.82 -42.69 -29.32
C PRO A 913 -60.96 -42.89 -28.30
N GLN A 914 -61.01 -44.05 -27.66
CA GLN A 914 -61.90 -44.27 -26.52
C GLN A 914 -61.19 -43.97 -25.21
N PHE A 915 -61.63 -42.93 -24.52
CA PHE A 915 -61.09 -42.50 -23.23
C PHE A 915 -61.86 -43.12 -22.04
N LYS A 916 -61.14 -43.40 -20.96
CA LYS A 916 -61.69 -43.66 -19.63
C LYS A 916 -62.15 -42.34 -18.99
N SER A 917 -62.86 -42.44 -17.87
CA SER A 917 -63.34 -41.27 -17.11
C SER A 917 -62.24 -40.34 -16.60
N ASP A 918 -60.99 -40.81 -16.51
CA ASP A 918 -59.83 -40.00 -16.12
C ASP A 918 -59.03 -39.46 -17.32
N GLY A 919 -59.57 -39.59 -18.55
CA GLY A 919 -58.93 -39.12 -19.78
C GLY A 919 -57.87 -40.06 -20.35
N SER A 920 -57.52 -41.16 -19.67
CA SER A 920 -56.58 -42.16 -20.20
C SER A 920 -57.25 -43.08 -21.24
N SER A 921 -56.53 -43.50 -22.29
CA SER A 921 -57.10 -44.34 -23.36
C SER A 921 -57.32 -45.81 -22.95
N LEU A 922 -58.34 -46.46 -23.52
CA LEU A 922 -58.62 -47.89 -23.37
C LEU A 922 -57.89 -48.79 -24.38
N LEU A 923 -57.46 -48.27 -25.54
CA LEU A 923 -56.72 -49.00 -26.59
C LEU A 923 -56.28 -48.00 -27.68
N SER A 924 -54.98 -47.80 -27.88
CA SER A 924 -54.44 -47.41 -29.20
C SER A 924 -53.93 -48.68 -29.86
N GLY A 925 -54.22 -48.88 -31.15
CA GLY A 925 -53.79 -50.03 -31.95
C GLY A 925 -52.29 -50.04 -32.25
N GLY A 926 -51.46 -49.90 -31.23
CA GLY A 926 -50.02 -49.73 -31.33
C GLY A 926 -49.23 -51.03 -31.49
N ASN A 927 -47.97 -50.91 -31.91
CA ASN A 927 -47.03 -52.03 -31.94
C ASN A 927 -46.38 -52.21 -30.55
N SER A 928 -46.63 -53.35 -29.91
CA SER A 928 -46.20 -53.67 -28.54
C SER A 928 -44.70 -53.84 -28.35
N ASP A 929 -43.94 -54.03 -29.43
CA ASP A 929 -42.53 -54.43 -29.38
C ASP A 929 -41.56 -53.22 -29.38
N ILE A 930 -42.08 -52.01 -29.58
CA ILE A 930 -41.28 -50.78 -29.71
C ILE A 930 -40.66 -50.37 -28.37
N LEU A 931 -41.46 -50.38 -27.29
CA LEU A 931 -40.98 -50.06 -25.94
C LEU A 931 -39.85 -51.00 -25.49
N ALA A 932 -39.97 -52.29 -25.82
CA ALA A 932 -38.94 -53.30 -25.54
C ALA A 932 -37.63 -53.00 -26.29
N THR A 933 -37.73 -52.53 -27.53
CA THR A 933 -36.57 -52.16 -28.37
C THR A 933 -35.89 -50.87 -27.88
N TRP A 934 -36.68 -49.87 -27.49
CA TRP A 934 -36.19 -48.57 -27.03
C TRP A 934 -35.56 -48.60 -25.64
N LEU A 935 -36.14 -49.38 -24.73
CA LEU A 935 -35.67 -49.52 -23.36
C LEU A 935 -34.71 -50.71 -23.17
N GLY A 936 -34.44 -51.49 -24.23
CA GLY A 936 -33.48 -52.59 -24.20
C GLY A 936 -33.88 -53.79 -23.33
N VAL A 937 -35.17 -54.08 -23.20
CA VAL A 937 -35.71 -55.09 -22.27
C VAL A 937 -36.39 -56.23 -23.05
N GLU A 938 -35.93 -57.49 -22.91
CA GLU A 938 -36.38 -58.65 -23.71
C GLU A 938 -37.84 -59.09 -23.46
N SER A 939 -38.56 -58.49 -22.52
CA SER A 939 -40.03 -58.56 -22.42
C SER A 939 -40.50 -57.65 -21.28
N MET A 940 -41.19 -56.55 -21.61
CA MET A 940 -41.98 -55.83 -20.61
C MET A 940 -43.36 -56.47 -20.54
N ASN A 941 -43.76 -56.87 -19.33
CA ASN A 941 -45.12 -57.33 -19.08
C ASN A 941 -46.06 -56.11 -19.29
N VAL A 942 -46.81 -56.12 -20.38
CA VAL A 942 -47.75 -55.06 -20.82
C VAL A 942 -48.85 -54.78 -19.78
N SER A 943 -48.90 -55.54 -18.68
CA SER A 943 -49.75 -55.28 -17.50
C SER A 943 -49.46 -53.98 -16.75
N PHE A 944 -48.29 -53.36 -16.94
CA PHE A 944 -47.97 -52.03 -16.35
C PHE A 944 -48.67 -50.84 -17.04
N LEU A 945 -49.24 -51.05 -18.24
CA LEU A 945 -50.00 -50.03 -18.99
C LEU A 945 -51.51 -50.07 -18.69
N GLY A 946 -51.96 -50.92 -17.76
CA GLY A 946 -53.38 -51.20 -17.51
C GLY A 946 -53.89 -50.97 -16.08
N TYR A 947 -53.03 -50.63 -15.12
CA TYR A 947 -53.47 -50.37 -13.74
C TYR A 947 -53.78 -48.88 -13.55
N SER A 948 -55.05 -48.56 -13.38
CA SER A 948 -55.48 -47.39 -12.62
C SER A 948 -55.51 -47.82 -11.15
N PRO A 949 -54.61 -47.33 -10.28
CA PRO A 949 -54.92 -47.31 -8.86
C PRO A 949 -55.93 -46.18 -8.68
N GLU A 950 -57.13 -46.51 -8.23
CA GLU A 950 -58.07 -45.53 -7.66
C GLU A 950 -57.37 -44.85 -6.47
N PHE A 951 -56.73 -43.70 -6.69
CA PHE A 951 -56.31 -42.81 -5.62
C PHE A 951 -57.51 -41.98 -5.17
N ASN A 952 -58.35 -42.58 -4.33
CA ASN A 952 -59.33 -41.84 -3.54
C ASN A 952 -58.62 -41.18 -2.36
N HIS A 953 -58.04 -40.00 -2.57
CA HIS A 953 -57.81 -39.02 -1.51
C HIS A 953 -57.88 -37.61 -2.11
N GLU A 954 -59.03 -36.94 -1.96
CA GLU A 954 -59.08 -35.47 -1.95
C GLU A 954 -58.24 -34.94 -0.76
N PRO A 955 -57.66 -33.73 -0.88
CA PRO A 955 -56.73 -33.16 0.11
C PRO A 955 -57.28 -33.02 1.54
#